data_AF-A0A933Q0H9-F1
#
_entry.id   AF-A0A933Q0H9-F1
#
_cell.length_a   1.000
_cell.length_b   1.000
_cell.length_c   1.000
_cell.angle_alpha   90.00
_cell.angle_beta   90.00
_cell.angle_gamma   90.00
#
_symmetry.space_group_name_H-M   'P 1'
#
loop_
_entity.id
_entity.type
_entity.pdbx_description
1 polymer ?
#
loop_
_entity_poly.entity_id
_entity_poly.type
_entity_poly.pdbx_seq_one_letter_code
_entity_poly.pdbx_strand_id
1 'polypeptide(L)'
;MCIAADVEKTVPGHPEADFGRTLTETGRLGVGPSVDAAVDGDFLYVIGDGNFSIADIRDPVKPAVTATLKGFGNTRQIDVANGIAYVTSREDGMFLIDVKNPAAPSVVSHYDTIELATGISVSGNVAFVSCRNYGVELVDVSDPANPRHLSTVRTGEAQSAVARDGILYVGVWGTRELVICDVKDARRPFIIAKAPLDGFGDGVVVRGKYCYVATGHHAKGMKKNDVSDPAFGNGHGLEIFDITDPSRPVFVSRIKMPRFYALGMDMWDVDIAGNYAFVADTFNGMFIVDISDPQNPRFVAHRQLDYAEKKKQFSYVGGFAVGRDYIYVAGGFTDLHVLAAPETAKQTLREKGTAPVITPVRKETNPRFTCYKPDGQVYAAAVSGDMIFVAAGNAGVHVLNAADGYKKTASFPTKGFAVDVKVSGDLVYTAESKGGLTISKWENGALQPVGQYRDPQYPVKQVVIAVPGKYVLLHVGGVNIHVVDVSDPSKPVLAFKDKQLGLLYGYQIADGLFENRWALCFWHVSGLHWYDITGGAKPVYAGNMALRMNPADGAFFIEGGALVTSKGGYFIVRHGDTKDPDTRYSVPGQPFSGKPVVSGNDLYISDRTLGKVCRLDISDLEKPRMIETIELEGNPGIVLVHKGKLIIPAGYQGLLVMK
;
A
#
# COMPACT_ATOMS: atom_id res chain seq x y z
N MET A 1 -10.46 20.18 -4.77
CA MET A 1 -9.28 20.98 -5.18
C MET A 1 -8.70 21.64 -3.95
N CYS A 2 -7.46 21.32 -3.59
CA CYS A 2 -6.62 22.19 -2.77
C CYS A 2 -5.46 22.58 -3.69
N ILE A 3 -5.79 23.41 -4.68
CA ILE A 3 -4.76 24.09 -5.45
C ILE A 3 -4.24 25.14 -4.48
N ALA A 4 -2.95 25.05 -4.13
CA ALA A 4 -2.27 26.13 -3.45
C ALA A 4 -2.38 27.35 -4.37
N ALA A 5 -3.34 28.22 -4.07
CA ALA A 5 -3.31 29.58 -4.55
C ALA A 5 -2.17 30.27 -3.78
N ASP A 6 -1.20 30.76 -4.52
CA ASP A 6 -0.20 31.74 -4.08
C ASP A 6 0.80 31.29 -3.01
N VAL A 7 1.53 30.21 -3.28
CA VAL A 7 2.98 30.32 -3.12
C VAL A 7 3.47 30.82 -4.47
N GLU A 8 3.94 32.06 -4.53
CA GLU A 8 4.59 32.61 -5.73
C GLU A 8 5.59 31.61 -6.29
N LYS A 9 5.87 31.74 -7.59
CA LYS A 9 6.81 30.95 -8.38
C LYS A 9 8.27 31.04 -7.89
N THR A 10 8.53 30.78 -6.62
CA THR A 10 9.86 30.51 -6.09
C THR A 10 10.10 29.01 -6.22
N VAL A 11 11.02 28.66 -7.10
CA VAL A 11 11.58 27.31 -7.24
C VAL A 11 11.96 26.82 -5.83
N PRO A 12 11.46 25.66 -5.34
CA PRO A 12 11.64 25.25 -3.93
C PRO A 12 13.11 25.10 -3.53
N GLY A 13 13.70 26.12 -2.92
CA GLY A 13 15.07 26.08 -2.42
C GLY A 13 15.12 26.72 -1.04
N HIS A 14 15.98 26.20 -0.18
CA HIS A 14 16.20 26.73 1.15
C HIS A 14 17.49 27.58 1.20
N PRO A 15 17.61 28.53 2.15
CA PRO A 15 18.86 29.24 2.36
C PRO A 15 19.95 28.26 2.81
N GLU A 16 20.87 27.92 1.90
CA GLU A 16 21.91 26.90 2.12
C GLU A 16 22.77 27.16 3.38
N ALA A 17 22.90 28.42 3.80
CA ALA A 17 23.79 28.84 4.88
C ALA A 17 23.44 28.25 6.27
N ASP A 18 22.17 27.91 6.51
CA ASP A 18 21.71 27.41 7.82
C ASP A 18 21.92 25.89 8.00
N PHE A 19 22.27 25.18 6.92
CA PHE A 19 22.31 23.71 6.88
C PHE A 19 23.72 23.15 6.68
N GLY A 20 24.73 23.91 7.11
CA GLY A 20 26.14 23.53 7.00
C GLY A 20 26.66 23.54 5.56
N ARG A 21 27.72 22.75 5.27
CA ARG A 21 28.37 22.77 3.96
C ARG A 21 27.53 22.08 2.88
N THR A 22 27.56 22.57 1.65
CA THR A 22 26.98 21.85 0.51
C THR A 22 27.82 20.62 0.17
N LEU A 23 27.19 19.45 0.04
CA LEU A 23 27.87 18.21 -0.35
C LEU A 23 28.28 18.26 -1.83
N THR A 24 29.47 17.72 -2.12
CA THR A 24 30.00 17.63 -3.48
C THR A 24 29.52 16.35 -4.14
N GLU A 25 28.83 16.48 -5.28
CA GLU A 25 28.53 15.35 -6.16
C GLU A 25 29.77 14.98 -6.97
N THR A 26 30.21 13.73 -6.86
CA THR A 26 31.39 13.21 -7.57
C THR A 26 31.04 12.37 -8.78
N GLY A 27 29.79 11.94 -8.90
CA GLY A 27 29.32 11.15 -10.03
C GLY A 27 27.85 10.76 -9.93
N ARG A 28 27.41 10.01 -10.93
CA ARG A 28 26.09 9.39 -11.01
C ARG A 28 26.24 7.97 -11.53
N LEU A 29 25.30 7.10 -11.15
CA LEU A 29 25.41 5.69 -11.49
C LEU A 29 24.97 5.38 -12.94
N GLY A 30 24.15 6.22 -13.56
CA GLY A 30 23.64 6.00 -14.91
C GLY A 30 22.51 4.97 -14.99
N VAL A 31 21.77 4.77 -13.89
CA VAL A 31 20.63 3.84 -13.82
C VAL A 31 19.29 4.53 -14.10
N GLY A 32 19.29 5.87 -14.15
CA GLY A 32 18.10 6.67 -14.33
C GLY A 32 17.33 6.87 -13.02
N PRO A 33 16.08 7.36 -13.10
CA PRO A 33 15.33 7.74 -11.91
C PRO A 33 15.26 6.62 -10.88
N SER A 34 15.70 6.91 -9.66
CA SER A 34 15.82 5.95 -8.57
C SER A 34 14.92 6.33 -7.41
N VAL A 35 14.47 5.33 -6.66
CA VAL A 35 13.57 5.50 -5.51
C VAL A 35 14.27 5.20 -4.20
N ASP A 36 15.05 4.12 -4.11
CA ASP A 36 15.74 3.74 -2.88
C ASP A 36 16.99 2.91 -3.19
N ALA A 37 17.91 2.82 -2.23
CA ALA A 37 19.15 2.08 -2.36
C ALA A 37 19.60 1.45 -1.04
N ALA A 38 20.30 0.32 -1.14
CA ALA A 38 20.92 -0.37 0.00
C ALA A 38 22.37 -0.76 -0.32
N VAL A 39 23.24 -0.77 0.69
CA VAL A 39 24.62 -1.25 0.57
C VAL A 39 24.78 -2.54 1.38
N ASP A 40 25.37 -3.56 0.76
CA ASP A 40 25.87 -4.76 1.45
C ASP A 40 27.29 -5.08 0.96
N GLY A 41 28.26 -4.97 1.87
CA GLY A 41 29.68 -5.19 1.58
C GLY A 41 30.26 -4.24 0.52
N ASP A 42 30.60 -4.80 -0.64
CA ASP A 42 31.20 -4.12 -1.80
C ASP A 42 30.16 -3.70 -2.86
N PHE A 43 28.87 -3.95 -2.62
CA PHE A 43 27.82 -3.75 -3.61
C PHE A 43 26.74 -2.78 -3.14
N LEU A 44 26.25 -2.00 -4.10
CA LEU A 44 25.10 -1.12 -3.99
C LEU A 44 23.95 -1.71 -4.80
N TYR A 45 22.77 -1.75 -4.19
CA TYR A 45 21.54 -2.22 -4.80
C TYR A 45 20.59 -1.03 -4.93
N VAL A 46 20.05 -0.81 -6.13
CA VAL A 46 19.25 0.37 -6.44
C VAL A 46 17.94 -0.06 -7.07
N ILE A 47 16.83 0.51 -6.60
CA ILE A 47 15.50 0.32 -7.20
C ILE A 47 14.99 1.63 -7.79
N GLY A 48 14.31 1.55 -8.93
CA GLY A 48 13.78 2.73 -9.62
C GLY A 48 13.25 2.45 -11.01
N ASP A 49 12.16 3.13 -11.39
CA ASP A 49 11.52 3.02 -12.71
C ASP A 49 11.24 1.56 -13.15
N GLY A 50 10.87 0.70 -12.19
CA GLY A 50 10.62 -0.73 -12.41
C GLY A 50 11.88 -1.57 -12.64
N ASN A 51 13.06 -1.01 -12.41
CA ASN A 51 14.35 -1.68 -12.47
C ASN A 51 14.91 -1.99 -11.07
N PHE A 52 15.71 -3.04 -11.01
CA PHE A 52 16.59 -3.39 -9.90
C PHE A 52 18.02 -3.49 -10.44
N SER A 53 18.90 -2.61 -10.01
CA SER A 53 20.29 -2.52 -10.49
C SER A 53 21.27 -2.84 -9.36
N ILE A 54 22.36 -3.51 -9.70
CA ILE A 54 23.48 -3.78 -8.78
C ILE A 54 24.70 -3.06 -9.31
N ALA A 55 25.45 -2.42 -8.42
CA ALA A 55 26.71 -1.78 -8.73
C ALA A 55 27.82 -2.19 -7.77
N ASP A 56 29.01 -2.41 -8.31
CA ASP A 56 30.24 -2.54 -7.54
C ASP A 56 30.70 -1.15 -7.08
N ILE A 57 30.94 -1.01 -5.78
CA ILE A 57 31.34 0.25 -5.14
C ILE A 57 32.71 0.15 -4.44
N ARG A 58 33.56 -0.80 -4.83
CA ARG A 58 34.94 -0.89 -4.31
C ARG A 58 35.74 0.37 -4.58
N ASP A 59 35.53 0.96 -5.76
CA ASP A 59 35.91 2.34 -6.07
C ASP A 59 34.64 3.21 -6.01
N PRO A 60 34.38 3.90 -4.88
CA PRO A 60 33.15 4.67 -4.72
C PRO A 60 33.11 5.95 -5.57
N VAL A 61 34.24 6.40 -6.13
CA VAL A 61 34.28 7.54 -7.08
C VAL A 61 33.78 7.11 -8.46
N LYS A 62 33.94 5.82 -8.78
CA LYS A 62 33.57 5.24 -10.06
C LYS A 62 32.78 3.93 -9.89
N PRO A 63 31.57 4.00 -9.32
CA PRO A 63 30.74 2.82 -9.14
C PRO A 63 30.39 2.23 -10.51
N ALA A 64 30.37 0.90 -10.61
CA ALA A 64 30.16 0.20 -11.87
C ALA A 64 28.93 -0.71 -11.80
N VAL A 65 27.90 -0.42 -12.60
CA VAL A 65 26.70 -1.29 -12.69
C VAL A 65 27.09 -2.66 -13.24
N THR A 66 26.88 -3.71 -12.45
CA THR A 66 27.20 -5.11 -12.80
C THR A 66 26.01 -5.86 -13.38
N ALA A 67 24.79 -5.49 -12.98
CA ALA A 67 23.58 -6.15 -13.44
C ALA A 67 22.36 -5.21 -13.35
N THR A 68 21.35 -5.47 -14.16
CA THR A 68 20.03 -4.83 -14.05
C THR A 68 18.93 -5.80 -14.45
N LEU A 69 17.96 -5.98 -13.55
CA LEU A 69 16.73 -6.73 -13.78
C LEU A 69 15.58 -5.72 -13.98
N LYS A 70 14.52 -6.14 -14.70
CA LYS A 70 13.34 -5.30 -15.00
C LYS A 70 12.05 -5.99 -14.60
N GLY A 71 10.95 -5.24 -14.58
CA GLY A 71 9.60 -5.77 -14.37
C GLY A 71 9.12 -5.71 -12.92
N PHE A 72 9.85 -4.97 -12.07
CA PHE A 72 9.51 -4.84 -10.66
C PHE A 72 8.31 -3.93 -10.44
N GLY A 73 7.94 -3.06 -11.39
CA GLY A 73 6.77 -2.19 -11.26
C GLY A 73 7.05 -1.01 -10.32
N ASN A 74 6.11 -0.72 -9.43
CA ASN A 74 6.10 0.48 -8.59
C ASN A 74 6.87 0.28 -7.27
N THR A 75 8.19 0.13 -7.37
CA THR A 75 9.10 -0.15 -6.25
C THR A 75 9.15 0.99 -5.21
N ARG A 76 9.30 0.66 -3.92
CA ARG A 76 9.33 1.66 -2.83
C ARG A 76 10.55 1.61 -1.93
N GLN A 77 10.78 0.50 -1.25
CA GLN A 77 11.94 0.31 -0.37
C GLN A 77 12.63 -1.03 -0.65
N ILE A 78 13.93 -1.07 -0.36
CA ILE A 78 14.77 -2.26 -0.48
C ILE A 78 15.47 -2.58 0.85
N ASP A 79 15.49 -3.86 1.21
CA ASP A 79 16.37 -4.37 2.25
C ASP A 79 17.21 -5.53 1.71
N VAL A 80 18.43 -5.72 2.22
CA VAL A 80 19.34 -6.79 1.80
C VAL A 80 19.81 -7.56 3.03
N ALA A 81 19.54 -8.86 3.05
CA ALA A 81 19.95 -9.74 4.14
C ALA A 81 20.23 -11.15 3.63
N ASN A 82 21.33 -11.76 4.09
CA ASN A 82 21.71 -13.14 3.80
C ASN A 82 21.79 -13.47 2.29
N GLY A 83 22.24 -12.51 1.48
CA GLY A 83 22.35 -12.67 0.03
C GLY A 83 21.01 -12.64 -0.72
N ILE A 84 19.95 -12.15 -0.08
CA ILE A 84 18.65 -11.87 -0.70
C ILE A 84 18.36 -10.38 -0.60
N ALA A 85 17.96 -9.76 -1.71
CA ALA A 85 17.34 -8.45 -1.73
C ALA A 85 15.81 -8.58 -1.68
N TYR A 86 15.18 -7.84 -0.78
CA TYR A 86 13.75 -7.79 -0.54
C TYR A 86 13.24 -6.44 -1.03
N VAL A 87 12.49 -6.44 -2.14
CA VAL A 87 12.04 -5.22 -2.80
C VAL A 87 10.53 -5.11 -2.69
N THR A 88 10.05 -4.08 -2.00
CA THR A 88 8.62 -3.77 -1.95
C THR A 88 8.23 -3.01 -3.21
N SER A 89 7.05 -3.34 -3.76
CA SER A 89 6.55 -2.80 -5.01
C SER A 89 5.04 -2.55 -5.01
N ARG A 90 4.56 -1.87 -3.97
CA ARG A 90 3.16 -1.42 -3.82
C ARG A 90 2.15 -2.49 -4.26
N GLU A 91 1.39 -2.22 -5.32
CA GLU A 91 0.34 -3.08 -5.85
C GLU A 91 0.83 -4.43 -6.36
N ASP A 92 2.12 -4.57 -6.64
CA ASP A 92 2.71 -5.83 -7.03
C ASP A 92 3.16 -6.65 -5.82
N GLY A 93 3.23 -6.11 -4.61
CA GLY A 93 3.69 -6.85 -3.43
C GLY A 93 5.20 -6.82 -3.24
N MET A 94 5.83 -7.96 -2.91
CA MET A 94 7.26 -8.02 -2.57
C MET A 94 8.02 -9.01 -3.44
N PHE A 95 9.16 -8.60 -3.99
CA PHE A 95 10.07 -9.46 -4.73
C PHE A 95 11.23 -9.89 -3.83
N LEU A 96 11.60 -11.17 -3.90
CA LEU A 96 12.81 -11.70 -3.27
C LEU A 96 13.79 -12.07 -4.38
N ILE A 97 14.99 -11.52 -4.33
CA ILE A 97 15.99 -11.61 -5.40
C ILE A 97 17.28 -12.19 -4.82
N ASP A 98 17.80 -13.28 -5.39
CA ASP A 98 19.11 -13.81 -5.04
C ASP A 98 20.18 -12.85 -5.58
N VAL A 99 21.02 -12.36 -4.67
CA VAL A 99 22.13 -11.45 -4.94
C VAL A 99 23.47 -11.98 -4.47
N LYS A 100 23.57 -13.28 -4.15
CA LYS A 100 24.84 -13.93 -3.75
C LYS A 100 25.89 -13.83 -4.84
N ASN A 101 25.46 -13.90 -6.11
CA ASN A 101 26.27 -13.55 -7.26
C ASN A 101 25.80 -12.20 -7.85
N PRO A 102 26.44 -11.07 -7.51
CA PRO A 102 26.02 -9.75 -7.96
C PRO A 102 26.19 -9.50 -9.47
N ALA A 103 26.91 -10.38 -10.17
CA ALA A 103 27.00 -10.35 -11.64
C ALA A 103 25.86 -11.13 -12.33
N ALA A 104 25.13 -11.96 -11.58
CA ALA A 104 24.03 -12.78 -12.11
C ALA A 104 22.87 -12.90 -11.09
N PRO A 105 22.25 -11.77 -10.70
CA PRO A 105 21.10 -11.82 -9.80
C PRO A 105 19.88 -12.46 -10.47
N SER A 106 18.99 -13.04 -9.67
CA SER A 106 17.75 -13.65 -10.19
C SER A 106 16.60 -13.53 -9.21
N VAL A 107 15.38 -13.39 -9.72
CA VAL A 107 14.17 -13.39 -8.89
C VAL A 107 13.92 -14.80 -8.37
N VAL A 108 13.89 -14.97 -7.05
CA VAL A 108 13.63 -16.24 -6.36
C VAL A 108 12.13 -16.47 -6.23
N SER A 109 11.40 -15.45 -5.76
CA SER A 109 9.96 -15.51 -5.60
C SER A 109 9.31 -14.13 -5.62
N HIS A 110 7.98 -14.14 -5.76
CA HIS A 110 7.14 -12.96 -5.80
C HIS A 110 5.97 -13.15 -4.83
N TYR A 111 6.02 -12.44 -3.72
CA TYR A 111 5.09 -12.56 -2.60
C TYR A 111 3.94 -11.56 -2.71
N ASP A 112 2.72 -12.08 -2.61
CA ASP A 112 1.45 -11.35 -2.63
C ASP A 112 1.18 -10.76 -1.24
N THR A 113 1.58 -9.52 -0.98
CA THR A 113 1.36 -8.84 0.31
C THR A 113 -0.11 -8.49 0.52
N ILE A 114 -0.54 -8.31 1.77
CA ILE A 114 -1.97 -8.08 2.10
C ILE A 114 -2.59 -6.80 1.52
N GLU A 115 -1.74 -5.80 1.23
CA GLU A 115 -2.05 -4.52 0.57
C GLU A 115 -0.78 -3.96 -0.13
N LEU A 116 -0.69 -2.65 -0.33
CA LEU A 116 0.40 -1.96 -1.01
C LEU A 116 1.67 -2.03 -0.15
N ALA A 117 2.65 -2.79 -0.62
CA ALA A 117 3.96 -2.87 0.02
C ALA A 117 4.72 -1.54 -0.11
N THR A 118 5.06 -0.91 1.02
CA THR A 118 5.72 0.41 1.07
C THR A 118 7.11 0.34 1.69
N GLY A 119 7.20 -0.17 2.90
CA GLY A 119 8.46 -0.28 3.63
C GLY A 119 8.85 -1.71 3.96
N ILE A 120 10.14 -1.93 4.21
CA ILE A 120 10.70 -3.26 4.48
C ILE A 120 11.80 -3.22 5.53
N SER A 121 11.75 -4.16 6.46
CA SER A 121 12.86 -4.49 7.36
C SER A 121 12.94 -6.00 7.55
N VAL A 122 14.14 -6.57 7.54
CA VAL A 122 14.37 -8.01 7.75
C VAL A 122 15.17 -8.24 9.02
N SER A 123 14.67 -9.12 9.89
CA SER A 123 15.35 -9.54 11.13
C SER A 123 15.31 -11.07 11.25
N GLY A 124 16.47 -11.70 11.06
CA GLY A 124 16.57 -13.16 10.99
C GLY A 124 15.75 -13.72 9.84
N ASN A 125 14.75 -14.54 10.16
CA ASN A 125 13.87 -15.21 9.21
C ASN A 125 12.52 -14.49 9.01
N VAL A 126 12.37 -13.26 9.53
CA VAL A 126 11.12 -12.51 9.44
C VAL A 126 11.33 -11.23 8.66
N ALA A 127 10.53 -11.03 7.62
CA ALA A 127 10.36 -9.77 6.93
C ALA A 127 9.15 -9.01 7.50
N PHE A 128 9.34 -7.73 7.77
CA PHE A 128 8.34 -6.78 8.25
C PHE A 128 7.99 -5.85 7.10
N VAL A 129 6.85 -6.07 6.48
CA VAL A 129 6.40 -5.31 5.31
C VAL A 129 5.37 -4.27 5.76
N SER A 130 5.71 -2.99 5.65
CA SER A 130 4.74 -1.92 5.88
C SER A 130 3.74 -1.91 4.73
N CYS A 131 2.48 -2.11 5.07
CA CYS A 131 1.35 -2.13 4.15
C CYS A 131 0.53 -0.87 4.40
N ARG A 132 0.61 0.08 3.47
CA ARG A 132 0.17 1.46 3.62
C ARG A 132 -0.95 1.62 4.64
N ASN A 133 -2.19 1.20 4.37
CA ASN A 133 -3.32 1.41 5.30
C ASN A 133 -3.57 0.27 6.31
N TYR A 134 -2.82 -0.82 6.22
CA TYR A 134 -3.12 -2.10 6.91
C TYR A 134 -2.17 -2.35 8.08
N GLY A 135 -1.20 -1.46 8.29
CA GLY A 135 -0.16 -1.58 9.29
C GLY A 135 1.04 -2.36 8.77
N VAL A 136 1.57 -3.30 9.55
CA VAL A 136 2.76 -4.07 9.16
C VAL A 136 2.43 -5.56 9.10
N GLU A 137 2.70 -6.17 7.94
CA GLU A 137 2.64 -7.61 7.72
C GLU A 137 3.94 -8.27 8.14
N LEU A 138 3.85 -9.38 8.89
CA LEU A 138 4.99 -10.21 9.25
C LEU A 138 5.00 -11.45 8.35
N VAL A 139 6.13 -11.70 7.71
CA VAL A 139 6.29 -12.75 6.70
C VAL A 139 7.48 -13.64 7.08
N ASP A 140 7.26 -14.96 7.11
CA ASP A 140 8.31 -15.96 7.22
C ASP A 140 9.07 -16.02 5.89
N VAL A 141 10.35 -15.69 5.94
CA VAL A 141 11.29 -15.72 4.81
C VAL A 141 12.46 -16.68 5.08
N SER A 142 12.29 -17.63 6.00
CA SER A 142 13.29 -18.70 6.23
C SER A 142 13.58 -19.52 4.98
N ASP A 143 12.58 -19.65 4.10
CA ASP A 143 12.73 -20.14 2.74
C ASP A 143 12.31 -19.02 1.75
N PRO A 144 13.28 -18.29 1.17
CA PRO A 144 12.99 -17.22 0.20
C PRO A 144 12.24 -17.69 -1.05
N ALA A 145 12.23 -18.98 -1.37
CA ALA A 145 11.44 -19.52 -2.49
C ALA A 145 9.97 -19.71 -2.13
N ASN A 146 9.65 -19.86 -0.84
CA ASN A 146 8.29 -20.10 -0.35
C ASN A 146 7.96 -19.21 0.86
N PRO A 147 7.96 -17.87 0.71
CA PRO A 147 7.59 -16.96 1.78
C PRO A 147 6.15 -17.17 2.25
N ARG A 148 5.89 -17.03 3.55
CA ARG A 148 4.58 -17.32 4.15
C ARG A 148 4.11 -16.23 5.11
N HIS A 149 2.84 -15.83 4.96
CA HIS A 149 2.19 -14.96 5.92
C HIS A 149 2.23 -15.55 7.34
N LEU A 150 2.63 -14.73 8.32
CA LEU A 150 2.59 -15.08 9.74
C LEU A 150 1.44 -14.37 10.44
N SER A 151 1.41 -13.05 10.36
CA SER A 151 0.46 -12.20 11.07
C SER A 151 0.47 -10.76 10.54
N THR A 152 -0.36 -9.90 11.13
CA THR A 152 -0.38 -8.47 10.87
C THR A 152 -0.55 -7.71 12.18
N VAL A 153 0.20 -6.61 12.34
CA VAL A 153 -0.06 -5.62 13.39
C VAL A 153 -0.65 -4.36 12.76
N ARG A 154 -1.90 -4.05 13.11
CA ARG A 154 -2.69 -2.95 12.50
C ARG A 154 -2.31 -1.60 13.12
N THR A 155 -1.16 -1.06 12.74
CA THR A 155 -0.61 0.20 13.29
C THR A 155 -1.21 1.47 12.68
N GLY A 156 -1.93 1.36 11.55
CA GLY A 156 -2.49 2.50 10.82
C GLY A 156 -1.78 2.68 9.47
N GLU A 157 -1.60 3.93 9.03
CA GLU A 157 -0.94 4.22 7.75
C GLU A 157 0.60 4.08 7.85
N ALA A 158 1.14 2.86 7.84
CA ALA A 158 2.57 2.57 7.97
C ALA A 158 3.32 2.78 6.64
N GLN A 159 4.42 3.54 6.65
CA GLN A 159 5.25 3.79 5.46
C GLN A 159 6.64 3.13 5.55
N SER A 160 7.27 3.21 6.73
CA SER A 160 8.52 2.50 7.02
C SER A 160 8.52 1.92 8.44
N ALA A 161 9.37 0.91 8.65
CA ALA A 161 9.53 0.26 9.92
C ALA A 161 10.94 -0.33 10.07
N VAL A 162 11.41 -0.46 11.30
CA VAL A 162 12.67 -1.13 11.63
C VAL A 162 12.47 -2.08 12.80
N ALA A 163 13.03 -3.30 12.70
CA ALA A 163 12.96 -4.30 13.76
C ALA A 163 14.32 -4.53 14.43
N ARG A 164 14.36 -4.51 15.76
CA ARG A 164 15.54 -4.87 16.56
C ARG A 164 15.12 -5.49 17.89
N ASP A 165 15.77 -6.59 18.27
CA ASP A 165 15.55 -7.28 19.56
C ASP A 165 14.10 -7.69 19.83
N GLY A 166 13.41 -8.16 18.79
CA GLY A 166 11.99 -8.51 18.88
C GLY A 166 11.06 -7.32 19.14
N ILE A 167 11.51 -6.08 18.88
CA ILE A 167 10.70 -4.86 18.90
C ILE A 167 10.68 -4.26 17.50
N LEU A 168 9.49 -3.85 17.06
CA LEU A 168 9.26 -3.17 15.79
C LEU A 168 8.89 -1.70 16.04
N TYR A 169 9.57 -0.79 15.36
CA TYR A 169 9.33 0.65 15.41
C TYR A 169 8.78 1.09 14.05
N VAL A 170 7.64 1.77 14.02
CA VAL A 170 6.90 2.08 12.80
C VAL A 170 6.59 3.57 12.72
N GLY A 171 6.94 4.19 11.60
CA GLY A 171 6.52 5.55 11.25
C GLY A 171 5.11 5.51 10.66
N VAL A 172 4.15 6.09 11.38
CA VAL A 172 2.74 6.10 10.95
C VAL A 172 2.36 7.49 10.44
N TRP A 173 2.08 7.55 9.14
CA TRP A 173 1.79 8.77 8.40
C TRP A 173 0.50 9.43 8.92
N GLY A 174 -0.63 8.74 8.79
CA GLY A 174 -1.96 9.33 8.99
C GLY A 174 -2.25 9.79 10.42
N THR A 175 -1.77 9.06 11.43
CA THR A 175 -1.97 9.43 12.84
C THR A 175 -0.85 10.30 13.41
N ARG A 176 0.28 10.45 12.69
CA ARG A 176 1.48 11.17 13.15
C ARG A 176 2.01 10.58 14.44
N GLU A 177 2.29 9.29 14.40
CA GLU A 177 2.75 8.52 15.55
C GLU A 177 3.98 7.70 15.19
N LEU A 178 4.92 7.61 16.12
CA LEU A 178 5.82 6.48 16.22
C LEU A 178 5.06 5.38 16.98
N VAL A 179 4.82 4.26 16.31
CA VAL A 179 4.16 3.10 16.92
C VAL A 179 5.21 2.02 17.20
N ILE A 180 5.23 1.51 18.44
CA ILE A 180 6.19 0.50 18.90
C ILE A 180 5.43 -0.78 19.24
N CYS A 181 5.90 -1.91 18.71
CA CYS A 181 5.26 -3.21 18.85
C CYS A 181 6.23 -4.23 19.42
N ASP A 182 5.76 -5.11 20.31
CA ASP A 182 6.44 -6.36 20.63
C ASP A 182 6.14 -7.37 19.50
N VAL A 183 7.20 -7.90 18.91
CA VAL A 183 7.18 -8.86 17.81
C VAL A 183 8.07 -10.06 18.10
N LYS A 184 8.38 -10.35 19.37
CA LYS A 184 9.24 -11.48 19.75
C LYS A 184 8.66 -12.80 19.29
N ASP A 185 7.33 -12.92 19.33
CA ASP A 185 6.57 -13.96 18.63
C ASP A 185 5.98 -13.37 17.36
N ALA A 186 6.55 -13.74 16.21
CA ALA A 186 6.14 -13.20 14.91
C ALA A 186 4.72 -13.61 14.49
N ARG A 187 4.09 -14.59 15.17
CA ARG A 187 2.69 -14.94 14.95
C ARG A 187 1.73 -14.19 15.88
N ARG A 188 2.23 -13.48 16.89
CA ARG A 188 1.42 -12.81 17.92
C ARG A 188 1.94 -11.41 18.24
N PRO A 189 2.11 -10.52 17.25
CA PRO A 189 2.58 -9.17 17.48
C PRO A 189 1.50 -8.34 18.18
N PHE A 190 1.90 -7.37 19.00
CA PHE A 190 0.98 -6.40 19.59
C PHE A 190 1.66 -5.04 19.83
N ILE A 191 0.87 -3.98 19.80
CA ILE A 191 1.34 -2.61 20.05
C ILE A 191 1.60 -2.46 21.56
N ILE A 192 2.79 -1.98 21.92
CA ILE A 192 3.19 -1.72 23.31
C ILE A 192 3.22 -0.23 23.66
N ALA A 193 3.50 0.64 22.68
CA ALA A 193 3.54 2.08 22.89
C ALA A 193 3.23 2.86 21.63
N LYS A 194 2.81 4.12 21.83
CA LYS A 194 2.63 5.13 20.78
C LYS A 194 3.20 6.44 21.29
N ALA A 195 4.03 7.09 20.47
CA ALA A 195 4.55 8.42 20.76
C ALA A 195 4.11 9.40 19.66
N PRO A 196 3.61 10.60 20.02
CA PRO A 196 3.20 11.58 19.04
C PRO A 196 4.41 12.15 18.29
N LEU A 197 4.27 12.26 16.98
CA LEU A 197 5.15 13.02 16.10
C LEU A 197 4.51 14.39 15.80
N ASP A 198 5.34 15.31 15.34
CA ASP A 198 4.89 16.63 14.91
C ASP A 198 4.55 16.65 13.42
N GLY A 199 5.42 16.08 12.58
CA GLY A 199 5.11 15.80 11.18
C GLY A 199 4.46 14.44 10.97
N PHE A 200 4.22 14.10 9.71
CA PHE A 200 3.79 12.77 9.28
C PHE A 200 5.01 11.86 9.26
N GLY A 201 4.96 10.72 9.96
CA GLY A 201 6.09 9.80 10.07
C GLY A 201 6.25 8.91 8.83
N ASP A 202 7.50 8.68 8.41
CA ASP A 202 7.88 7.71 7.39
C ASP A 202 9.13 6.93 7.86
N GLY A 203 10.34 7.34 7.46
CA GLY A 203 11.60 6.68 7.82
C GLY A 203 11.85 6.57 9.31
N VAL A 204 12.25 5.37 9.76
CA VAL A 204 12.59 5.07 11.15
C VAL A 204 13.85 4.24 11.22
N VAL A 205 14.79 4.62 12.08
CA VAL A 205 16.00 3.84 12.36
C VAL A 205 16.30 3.85 13.86
N VAL A 206 16.89 2.76 14.35
CA VAL A 206 17.30 2.62 15.75
C VAL A 206 18.81 2.46 15.86
N ARG A 207 19.42 3.11 16.84
CA ARG A 207 20.83 2.95 17.17
C ARG A 207 21.09 3.10 18.65
N GLY A 208 21.71 2.10 19.28
CA GLY A 208 21.86 2.05 20.73
C GLY A 208 20.51 2.23 21.43
N LYS A 209 20.40 3.18 22.35
CA LYS A 209 19.15 3.46 23.07
C LYS A 209 18.25 4.50 22.39
N TYR A 210 18.53 4.91 21.16
CA TYR A 210 17.76 5.96 20.49
C TYR A 210 17.02 5.44 19.25
N CYS A 211 15.83 5.96 19.05
CA CYS A 211 15.03 5.83 17.83
C CYS A 211 14.96 7.20 17.15
N TYR A 212 15.21 7.22 15.85
CA TYR A 212 15.23 8.41 15.00
C TYR A 212 14.11 8.28 13.98
N VAL A 213 13.31 9.33 13.82
CA VAL A 213 12.15 9.34 12.93
C VAL A 213 12.24 10.54 12.00
N ALA A 214 12.25 10.28 10.70
CA ALA A 214 12.11 11.31 9.67
C ALA A 214 10.62 11.64 9.48
N THR A 215 10.32 12.93 9.39
CA THR A 215 8.95 13.45 9.35
C THR A 215 8.79 14.53 8.29
N GLY A 216 7.56 14.70 7.77
CA GLY A 216 7.25 15.73 6.75
C GLY A 216 5.83 16.30 6.80
N HIS A 217 5.44 17.02 5.74
CA HIS A 217 4.18 17.75 5.58
C HIS A 217 3.96 18.85 6.61
N HIS A 218 2.79 18.89 7.25
CA HIS A 218 2.39 19.91 8.19
C HIS A 218 2.71 19.46 9.61
N ALA A 219 3.11 20.42 10.44
CA ALA A 219 3.28 20.21 11.88
C ALA A 219 1.92 19.90 12.54
N LYS A 220 1.99 19.37 13.76
CA LYS A 220 0.82 18.94 14.53
C LYS A 220 -0.02 20.14 14.91
N GLY A 221 -1.33 20.00 14.76
CA GLY A 221 -2.29 21.06 15.06
C GLY A 221 -2.58 22.04 13.92
N MET A 222 -1.98 21.86 12.73
CA MET A 222 -2.31 22.66 11.54
C MET A 222 -3.82 22.75 11.30
N LYS A 223 -4.31 23.98 11.18
CA LYS A 223 -5.71 24.26 10.83
C LYS A 223 -5.96 23.92 9.38
N LYS A 224 -6.95 23.07 9.15
CA LYS A 224 -7.31 22.59 7.81
C LYS A 224 -7.61 23.78 6.88
N ASN A 225 -6.96 23.76 5.70
CA ASN A 225 -7.08 24.77 4.65
C ASN A 225 -6.57 26.18 5.02
N ASP A 226 -5.77 26.32 6.08
CA ASP A 226 -5.11 27.58 6.43
C ASP A 226 -3.62 27.51 6.07
N VAL A 227 -3.25 28.14 4.95
CA VAL A 227 -1.86 28.20 4.48
C VAL A 227 -1.00 29.20 5.26
N SER A 228 -1.65 30.12 5.99
CA SER A 228 -0.98 31.12 6.83
C SER A 228 -0.57 30.56 8.20
N ASP A 229 -1.14 29.41 8.58
CA ASP A 229 -0.83 28.71 9.82
C ASP A 229 0.68 28.40 9.91
N PRO A 230 1.38 28.76 11.01
CA PRO A 230 2.80 28.42 11.21
C PRO A 230 3.09 26.91 11.12
N ALA A 231 2.09 26.05 11.31
CA ALA A 231 2.22 24.61 11.18
C ALA A 231 2.13 24.13 9.71
N PHE A 232 1.59 24.93 8.78
CA PHE A 232 1.44 24.55 7.38
C PHE A 232 2.82 24.31 6.74
N GLY A 233 3.12 23.08 6.37
CA GLY A 233 4.40 22.71 5.74
C GLY A 233 5.59 22.70 6.69
N ASN A 234 5.35 22.81 7.99
CA ASN A 234 6.39 22.88 9.01
C ASN A 234 6.58 21.53 9.75
N GLY A 235 6.08 20.43 9.19
CA GLY A 235 6.20 19.08 9.74
C GLY A 235 7.56 18.45 9.51
N HIS A 236 8.33 18.97 8.55
CA HIS A 236 9.62 18.46 8.09
C HIS A 236 10.69 18.49 9.19
N GLY A 237 11.24 17.32 9.54
CA GLY A 237 12.14 17.22 10.69
C GLY A 237 12.72 15.83 10.96
N LEU A 238 13.74 15.80 11.83
CA LEU A 238 14.24 14.61 12.50
C LEU A 238 13.81 14.65 13.97
N GLU A 239 13.11 13.63 14.44
CA GLU A 239 12.68 13.47 15.82
C GLU A 239 13.45 12.34 16.51
N ILE A 240 13.91 12.57 17.74
CA ILE A 240 14.76 11.62 18.48
C ILE A 240 14.04 11.21 19.76
N PHE A 241 13.97 9.90 20.00
CA PHE A 241 13.37 9.30 21.19
C PHE A 241 14.37 8.38 21.89
N ASP A 242 14.45 8.45 23.23
CA ASP A 242 15.10 7.45 24.07
C ASP A 242 14.14 6.26 24.23
N ILE A 243 14.62 5.09 23.81
CA ILE A 243 13.92 3.81 23.79
C ILE A 243 14.59 2.80 24.71
N THR A 244 15.29 3.25 25.76
CA THR A 244 15.83 2.35 26.81
C THR A 244 14.74 1.42 27.36
N ASP A 245 13.52 1.95 27.48
CA ASP A 245 12.30 1.18 27.69
C ASP A 245 11.36 1.40 26.49
N PRO A 246 11.26 0.45 25.55
CA PRO A 246 10.40 0.58 24.38
C PRO A 246 8.90 0.67 24.69
N SER A 247 8.47 0.25 25.89
CA SER A 247 7.08 0.43 26.34
C SER A 247 6.78 1.86 26.80
N ARG A 248 7.83 2.66 27.00
CA ARG A 248 7.75 4.06 27.44
C ARG A 248 8.81 4.91 26.73
N PRO A 249 8.67 5.13 25.41
CA PRO A 249 9.58 5.98 24.67
C PRO A 249 9.54 7.42 25.20
N VAL A 250 10.71 8.04 25.38
CA VAL A 250 10.85 9.41 25.88
C VAL A 250 11.33 10.30 24.75
N PHE A 251 10.57 11.34 24.41
CA PHE A 251 11.02 12.35 23.45
C PHE A 251 12.27 13.07 23.98
N VAL A 252 13.32 13.13 23.15
CA VAL A 252 14.61 13.74 23.50
C VAL A 252 14.71 15.12 22.88
N SER A 253 14.61 15.20 21.55
CA SER A 253 14.76 16.45 20.81
C SER A 253 14.16 16.34 19.41
N ARG A 254 14.08 17.49 18.74
CA ARG A 254 13.69 17.62 17.34
C ARG A 254 14.52 18.70 16.68
N ILE A 255 14.93 18.46 15.44
CA ILE A 255 15.49 19.47 14.55
C ILE A 255 14.61 19.59 13.29
N LYS A 256 14.34 20.83 12.86
CA LYS A 256 13.44 21.13 11.75
C LYS A 256 14.20 21.36 10.45
N MET A 257 13.74 20.69 9.39
CA MET A 257 14.14 20.98 8.02
C MET A 257 13.35 22.19 7.47
N PRO A 258 13.74 22.73 6.31
CA PRO A 258 13.01 23.82 5.67
C PRO A 258 11.51 23.55 5.54
N ARG A 259 10.72 24.59 5.78
CA ARG A 259 9.27 24.56 5.60
C ARG A 259 8.95 24.24 4.13
N PHE A 260 8.19 23.18 3.90
CA PHE A 260 7.81 22.74 2.57
C PHE A 260 6.42 22.11 2.57
N TYR A 261 5.67 22.28 1.48
CA TYR A 261 4.47 21.50 1.23
C TYR A 261 4.22 21.36 -0.25
N ALA A 262 4.20 20.11 -0.71
CA ALA A 262 3.64 19.73 -2.00
C ALA A 262 2.83 18.45 -1.81
N LEU A 263 1.77 18.31 -2.60
CA LEU A 263 1.00 17.07 -2.63
C LEU A 263 1.69 16.07 -3.55
N GLY A 264 2.08 14.92 -3.00
CA GLY A 264 2.65 13.80 -3.74
C GLY A 264 4.15 13.62 -3.55
N MET A 265 4.60 12.38 -3.76
CA MET A 265 5.96 11.91 -3.48
C MET A 265 6.37 12.08 -2.00
N ASP A 266 5.53 11.62 -1.09
CA ASP A 266 5.79 11.61 0.34
C ASP A 266 6.90 10.60 0.65
N MET A 267 8.15 11.07 0.74
CA MET A 267 9.34 10.25 0.98
C MET A 267 10.24 10.95 1.99
N TRP A 268 10.32 10.39 3.19
CA TRP A 268 11.28 10.81 4.22
C TRP A 268 11.99 9.58 4.74
N ASP A 269 13.30 9.67 4.83
CA ASP A 269 14.12 8.54 5.23
C ASP A 269 15.25 8.98 6.14
N VAL A 270 15.73 8.08 7.00
CA VAL A 270 16.83 8.36 7.91
C VAL A 270 17.70 7.12 8.13
N ASP A 271 19.01 7.33 8.07
CA ASP A 271 20.01 6.32 8.47
C ASP A 271 21.13 6.97 9.28
N ILE A 272 21.85 6.17 10.08
CA ILE A 272 22.84 6.64 11.03
C ILE A 272 24.22 6.03 10.77
N ALA A 273 25.23 6.88 10.57
CA ALA A 273 26.64 6.47 10.55
C ALA A 273 27.49 7.28 11.55
N GLY A 274 28.20 6.58 12.44
CA GLY A 274 28.95 7.22 13.53
C GLY A 274 28.06 8.14 14.39
N ASN A 275 28.45 9.42 14.50
CA ASN A 275 27.71 10.46 15.21
C ASN A 275 26.82 11.29 14.29
N TYR A 276 26.44 10.77 13.12
CA TYR A 276 25.69 11.52 12.12
C TYR A 276 24.43 10.79 11.71
N ALA A 277 23.31 11.53 11.68
CA ALA A 277 22.09 11.14 11.02
C ALA A 277 22.04 11.74 9.61
N PHE A 278 21.74 10.92 8.63
CA PHE A 278 21.51 11.30 7.24
C PHE A 278 20.01 11.28 7.05
N VAL A 279 19.42 12.36 6.51
CA VAL A 279 17.97 12.48 6.41
C VAL A 279 17.58 12.93 5.02
N ALA A 280 16.73 12.14 4.37
CA ALA A 280 16.05 12.52 3.14
C ALA A 280 14.79 13.30 3.47
N ASP A 281 14.60 14.45 2.82
CA ASP A 281 13.46 15.33 3.05
C ASP A 281 12.71 15.66 1.75
N THR A 282 12.34 14.62 1.01
CA THR A 282 11.66 14.72 -0.29
C THR A 282 12.32 15.78 -1.20
N PHE A 283 11.68 16.93 -1.40
CA PHE A 283 12.09 17.98 -2.32
C PHE A 283 13.00 19.02 -1.69
N ASN A 284 13.24 19.00 -0.37
CA ASN A 284 14.27 19.83 0.28
C ASN A 284 15.67 19.22 0.12
N GLY A 285 15.75 18.00 -0.41
CA GLY A 285 16.99 17.28 -0.62
C GLY A 285 17.38 16.42 0.57
N MET A 286 18.67 16.34 0.83
CA MET A 286 19.27 15.55 1.90
C MET A 286 20.01 16.44 2.90
N PHE A 287 20.01 16.03 4.17
CA PHE A 287 20.71 16.70 5.26
C PHE A 287 21.59 15.71 6.04
N ILE A 288 22.74 16.18 6.52
CA ILE A 288 23.56 15.49 7.52
C ILE A 288 23.44 16.29 8.82
N VAL A 289 23.08 15.58 9.89
CA VAL A 289 22.88 16.12 11.23
C VAL A 289 23.89 15.46 12.17
N ASP A 290 24.71 16.26 12.84
CA ASP A 290 25.53 15.78 13.96
C ASP A 290 24.62 15.54 15.17
N ILE A 291 24.67 14.29 15.65
CA ILE A 291 23.89 13.74 16.76
C ILE A 291 24.79 13.23 17.90
N SER A 292 26.04 13.72 17.97
CA SER A 292 26.96 13.42 19.09
C SER A 292 26.38 13.83 20.44
N ASP A 293 25.58 14.90 20.48
CA ASP A 293 24.64 15.21 21.56
C ASP A 293 23.20 15.12 21.03
N PRO A 294 22.49 14.00 21.28
CA PRO A 294 21.11 13.83 20.83
C PRO A 294 20.12 14.83 21.42
N GLN A 295 20.48 15.57 22.48
CA GLN A 295 19.63 16.64 23.01
C GLN A 295 19.74 17.93 22.19
N ASN A 296 20.87 18.13 21.52
CA ASN A 296 21.18 19.34 20.76
C ASN A 296 21.74 18.98 19.36
N PRO A 297 20.95 18.27 18.52
CA PRO A 297 21.37 17.95 17.16
C PRO A 297 21.59 19.21 16.33
N ARG A 298 22.53 19.17 15.38
CA ARG A 298 22.87 20.32 14.51
C ARG A 298 23.14 19.91 13.08
N PHE A 299 22.70 20.71 12.11
CA PHE A 299 23.05 20.50 10.71
C PHE A 299 24.56 20.72 10.47
N VAL A 300 25.17 19.86 9.65
CA VAL A 300 26.59 19.97 9.26
C VAL A 300 26.81 19.96 7.76
N ALA A 301 25.89 19.37 7.00
CA ALA A 301 25.92 19.41 5.54
C ALA A 301 24.53 19.20 4.93
N HIS A 302 24.38 19.56 3.66
CA HIS A 302 23.15 19.34 2.90
C HIS A 302 23.40 19.18 1.40
N ARG A 303 22.40 18.69 0.67
CA ARG A 303 22.37 18.66 -0.80
C ARG A 303 20.94 18.75 -1.33
N GLN A 304 20.64 19.83 -2.03
CA GLN A 304 19.50 19.92 -2.94
C GLN A 304 19.84 19.16 -4.24
N LEU A 305 18.96 18.29 -4.72
CA LEU A 305 19.15 17.63 -6.03
C LEU A 305 18.78 18.57 -7.19
N ASP A 306 19.05 18.16 -8.42
CA ASP A 306 18.84 19.00 -9.61
C ASP A 306 17.38 19.37 -9.84
N TYR A 307 17.16 20.54 -10.45
CA TYR A 307 15.85 20.93 -10.96
C TYR A 307 15.49 20.11 -12.21
N ALA A 308 14.41 19.34 -12.14
CA ALA A 308 13.92 18.55 -13.26
C ALA A 308 12.96 19.39 -14.11
N GLU A 309 13.45 19.99 -15.20
CA GLU A 309 12.68 20.87 -16.09
C GLU A 309 11.34 20.28 -16.56
N LYS A 310 11.34 18.99 -16.91
CA LYS A 310 10.11 18.28 -17.33
C LYS A 310 9.05 18.19 -16.24
N LYS A 311 9.47 18.23 -14.97
CA LYS A 311 8.61 18.15 -13.79
C LYS A 311 8.32 19.52 -13.18
N LYS A 312 9.08 20.56 -13.59
CA LYS A 312 9.05 21.91 -13.02
C LYS A 312 9.21 21.91 -11.50
N GLN A 313 10.08 21.02 -11.01
CA GLN A 313 10.36 20.84 -9.59
C GLN A 313 11.73 20.20 -9.43
N PHE A 314 12.38 20.41 -8.29
CA PHE A 314 13.57 19.64 -7.92
C PHE A 314 13.30 18.14 -7.91
N SER A 315 14.31 17.35 -8.22
CA SER A 315 14.28 15.91 -8.01
C SER A 315 14.10 15.66 -6.51
N TYR A 316 13.12 14.84 -6.13
CA TYR A 316 13.01 14.43 -4.74
C TYR A 316 14.10 13.42 -4.41
N VAL A 317 14.55 13.43 -3.17
CA VAL A 317 15.29 12.31 -2.57
C VAL A 317 14.26 11.29 -2.11
N GLY A 318 14.34 10.06 -2.63
CA GLY A 318 13.56 8.94 -2.13
C GLY A 318 14.22 8.40 -0.85
N GLY A 319 14.96 7.31 -0.99
CA GLY A 319 15.89 6.81 0.02
C GLY A 319 17.35 6.96 -0.41
N PHE A 320 18.26 6.35 0.34
CA PHE A 320 19.70 6.44 0.10
C PHE A 320 20.46 5.34 0.84
N ALA A 321 21.71 5.14 0.46
CA ALA A 321 22.64 4.29 1.20
C ALA A 321 23.92 5.04 1.56
N VAL A 322 24.53 4.68 2.69
CA VAL A 322 25.77 5.30 3.20
C VAL A 322 26.89 4.28 3.23
N GLY A 323 28.08 4.66 2.75
CA GLY A 323 29.25 3.78 2.85
C GLY A 323 30.52 4.38 2.24
N ARG A 324 31.67 3.97 2.79
CA ARG A 324 33.01 4.27 2.24
C ARG A 324 33.31 5.76 2.04
N ASP A 325 32.82 6.63 2.91
CA ASP A 325 32.92 8.09 2.80
C ASP A 325 32.04 8.71 1.70
N TYR A 326 31.04 7.98 1.22
CA TYR A 326 30.07 8.43 0.21
C TYR A 326 28.63 8.15 0.62
N ILE A 327 27.73 8.92 0.02
CA ILE A 327 26.29 8.72 0.09
C ILE A 327 25.77 8.48 -1.32
N TYR A 328 24.97 7.44 -1.48
CA TYR A 328 24.31 7.04 -2.72
C TYR A 328 22.85 7.44 -2.64
N VAL A 329 22.51 8.59 -3.23
CA VAL A 329 21.22 9.26 -3.04
C VAL A 329 20.29 8.96 -4.22
N ALA A 330 19.12 8.38 -3.95
CA ALA A 330 18.15 8.07 -4.98
C ALA A 330 17.40 9.33 -5.44
N GLY A 331 17.67 9.77 -6.68
CA GLY A 331 17.04 10.93 -7.31
C GLY A 331 15.82 10.52 -8.13
N GLY A 332 14.64 10.85 -7.60
CA GLY A 332 13.36 10.38 -8.11
C GLY A 332 12.95 10.83 -9.52
N PHE A 333 13.54 11.93 -10.02
CA PHE A 333 13.34 12.42 -11.38
C PHE A 333 14.62 12.40 -12.22
N THR A 334 15.75 12.03 -11.62
CA THR A 334 17.08 12.19 -12.19
C THR A 334 17.77 10.83 -12.29
N ASP A 335 18.73 10.56 -11.41
CA ASP A 335 19.56 9.37 -11.38
C ASP A 335 19.87 9.02 -9.91
N LEU A 336 20.62 7.95 -9.68
CA LEU A 336 21.29 7.78 -8.38
C LEU A 336 22.56 8.65 -8.34
N HIS A 337 22.58 9.60 -7.41
CA HIS A 337 23.67 10.57 -7.21
C HIS A 337 24.71 10.02 -6.22
N VAL A 338 25.99 10.26 -6.49
CA VAL A 338 27.11 9.86 -5.62
C VAL A 338 27.72 11.10 -4.99
N LEU A 339 27.56 11.23 -3.67
CA LEU A 339 27.99 12.42 -2.92
C LEU A 339 29.17 12.09 -2.01
N ALA A 340 30.24 12.89 -2.07
CA ALA A 340 31.37 12.75 -1.15
C ALA A 340 31.01 13.30 0.24
N ALA A 341 31.15 12.45 1.25
CA ALA A 341 30.88 12.76 2.64
C ALA A 341 31.98 12.16 3.54
N PRO A 342 33.24 12.61 3.36
CA PRO A 342 34.37 12.11 4.13
C PRO A 342 34.17 12.31 5.63
N GLU A 343 34.64 11.33 6.40
CA GLU A 343 34.61 11.29 7.87
C GLU A 343 33.22 11.06 8.48
N THR A 344 32.15 11.40 7.76
CA THR A 344 30.77 11.22 8.22
C THR A 344 30.16 9.93 7.68
N ALA A 345 30.26 9.65 6.38
CA ALA A 345 29.60 8.53 5.70
C ALA A 345 30.39 7.22 5.79
N LYS A 346 30.77 6.83 7.01
CA LYS A 346 31.41 5.53 7.24
C LYS A 346 30.40 4.40 7.08
N GLN A 347 30.84 3.28 6.54
CA GLN A 347 29.98 2.10 6.43
C GLN A 347 29.61 1.61 7.83
N THR A 348 28.32 1.68 8.17
CA THR A 348 27.78 1.12 9.39
C THR A 348 27.16 -0.23 9.11
N LEU A 349 27.58 -1.23 9.87
CA LEU A 349 26.85 -2.50 9.92
C LEU A 349 25.60 -2.28 10.76
N ARG A 350 24.46 -2.83 10.31
CA ARG A 350 23.28 -2.92 11.16
C ARG A 350 23.65 -3.57 12.49
N GLU A 351 23.18 -2.96 13.58
CA GLU A 351 23.37 -3.53 14.91
C GLU A 351 22.74 -4.93 14.94
N LYS A 352 23.51 -5.93 15.36
CA LYS A 352 22.99 -7.28 15.53
C LYS A 352 21.97 -7.26 16.66
N GLY A 353 20.75 -7.70 16.36
CA GLY A 353 19.68 -7.88 17.35
C GLY A 353 19.25 -9.32 17.47
N THR A 354 18.42 -9.60 18.47
CA THR A 354 17.73 -10.88 18.62
C THR A 354 16.59 -10.98 17.62
N ALA A 355 16.65 -11.98 16.75
CA ALA A 355 15.59 -12.24 15.77
C ALA A 355 14.29 -12.71 16.47
N PRO A 356 13.11 -12.37 15.92
CA PRO A 356 11.85 -12.95 16.33
C PRO A 356 11.83 -14.47 16.25
N VAL A 357 11.02 -15.09 17.11
CA VAL A 357 10.70 -16.52 17.05
C VAL A 357 9.42 -16.73 16.25
N ILE A 358 9.43 -17.75 15.41
CA ILE A 358 8.27 -18.20 14.63
C ILE A 358 7.65 -19.42 15.35
N THR A 359 6.74 -19.17 16.30
CA THR A 359 6.12 -20.20 17.16
C THR A 359 5.18 -21.12 16.37
N PRO A 360 5.10 -22.45 16.58
CA PRO A 360 4.29 -23.34 15.74
C PRO A 360 2.82 -22.89 15.52
N VAL A 361 2.29 -23.14 14.33
CA VAL A 361 0.90 -22.80 13.98
C VAL A 361 -0.05 -23.54 14.93
N ARG A 362 -0.90 -22.78 15.62
CA ARG A 362 -2.03 -23.35 16.36
C ARG A 362 -3.17 -23.61 15.38
N LYS A 363 -3.68 -24.85 15.34
CA LYS A 363 -4.95 -25.12 14.64
C LYS A 363 -6.07 -24.46 15.45
N GLU A 364 -6.46 -23.26 15.07
CA GLU A 364 -7.63 -22.62 15.65
C GLU A 364 -8.88 -23.07 14.88
N THR A 365 -9.80 -23.73 15.57
CA THR A 365 -11.13 -24.02 15.05
C THR A 365 -12.07 -22.92 15.52
N ASN A 366 -12.56 -22.09 14.59
CA ASN A 366 -13.61 -21.14 14.92
C ASN A 366 -14.98 -21.85 14.86
N PRO A 367 -15.72 -21.99 15.97
CA PRO A 367 -17.00 -22.68 15.95
C PRO A 367 -18.05 -21.97 15.08
N ARG A 368 -17.91 -20.66 14.83
CA ARG A 368 -18.83 -19.89 13.98
C ARG A 368 -18.67 -20.17 12.48
N PHE A 369 -17.49 -20.65 12.05
CA PHE A 369 -17.16 -20.75 10.63
C PHE A 369 -16.71 -22.14 10.20
N THR A 370 -17.10 -22.52 8.99
CA THR A 370 -16.35 -23.47 8.16
C THR A 370 -15.30 -22.66 7.40
N CYS A 371 -14.04 -23.08 7.46
CA CYS A 371 -12.92 -22.35 6.86
C CYS A 371 -12.28 -23.18 5.75
N TYR A 372 -12.19 -22.59 4.55
CA TYR A 372 -11.36 -23.10 3.46
C TYR A 372 -10.13 -22.20 3.32
N LYS A 373 -8.93 -22.75 3.53
CA LYS A 373 -7.67 -21.99 3.51
C LYS A 373 -6.74 -22.50 2.40
N PRO A 374 -6.60 -21.77 1.28
CA PRO A 374 -5.58 -22.06 0.28
C PRO A 374 -4.21 -21.53 0.71
N ASP A 375 -3.17 -21.86 -0.07
CA ASP A 375 -1.79 -21.36 0.16
C ASP A 375 -1.61 -19.86 -0.21
N GLY A 376 -2.65 -19.24 -0.78
CA GLY A 376 -2.68 -17.83 -1.16
C GLY A 376 -3.77 -17.02 -0.44
N GLN A 377 -3.79 -15.71 -0.68
CA GLN A 377 -4.81 -14.82 -0.13
C GLN A 377 -6.17 -15.03 -0.81
N VAL A 378 -7.24 -15.16 -0.02
CA VAL A 378 -8.60 -15.12 -0.56
C VAL A 378 -9.07 -13.67 -0.64
N TYR A 379 -8.97 -13.08 -1.84
CA TYR A 379 -9.38 -11.69 -2.10
C TYR A 379 -10.88 -11.55 -2.29
N ALA A 380 -11.44 -12.38 -3.15
CA ALA A 380 -12.84 -12.32 -3.57
C ALA A 380 -13.40 -13.71 -3.82
N ALA A 381 -14.73 -13.79 -3.85
CA ALA A 381 -15.42 -14.96 -4.36
C ALA A 381 -16.64 -14.55 -5.19
N ALA A 382 -17.07 -15.46 -6.06
CA ALA A 382 -18.31 -15.34 -6.82
C ALA A 382 -19.03 -16.69 -6.82
N VAL A 383 -20.36 -16.66 -6.88
CA VAL A 383 -21.19 -17.87 -6.77
C VAL A 383 -22.02 -18.06 -8.03
N SER A 384 -22.10 -19.30 -8.51
CA SER A 384 -23.00 -19.73 -9.58
C SER A 384 -23.56 -21.12 -9.26
N GLY A 385 -24.86 -21.20 -9.03
CA GLY A 385 -25.49 -22.42 -8.50
C GLY A 385 -24.89 -22.80 -7.14
N ASP A 386 -24.31 -23.99 -7.04
CA ASP A 386 -23.58 -24.47 -5.86
C ASP A 386 -22.06 -24.23 -5.92
N MET A 387 -21.55 -23.74 -7.07
CA MET A 387 -20.13 -23.51 -7.25
C MET A 387 -19.72 -22.15 -6.71
N ILE A 388 -18.63 -22.11 -5.96
CA ILE A 388 -18.01 -20.88 -5.47
C ILE A 388 -16.63 -20.77 -6.10
N PHE A 389 -16.45 -19.77 -6.94
CA PHE A 389 -15.17 -19.40 -7.53
C PHE A 389 -14.46 -18.46 -6.58
N VAL A 390 -13.22 -18.76 -6.25
CA VAL A 390 -12.42 -18.06 -5.24
C VAL A 390 -11.16 -17.52 -5.90
N ALA A 391 -11.01 -16.20 -5.90
CA ALA A 391 -9.78 -15.53 -6.28
C ALA A 391 -8.78 -15.66 -5.13
N ALA A 392 -7.87 -16.64 -5.24
CA ALA A 392 -6.98 -17.08 -4.17
C ALA A 392 -5.55 -16.53 -4.32
N GLY A 393 -5.38 -15.31 -4.85
CA GLY A 393 -4.09 -14.62 -4.90
C GLY A 393 -3.08 -15.38 -5.74
N ASN A 394 -1.89 -15.63 -5.18
CA ASN A 394 -0.85 -16.44 -5.81
C ASN A 394 -1.24 -17.93 -6.05
N ALA A 395 -2.27 -18.45 -5.40
CA ALA A 395 -2.76 -19.81 -5.61
C ALA A 395 -3.71 -19.92 -6.82
N GLY A 396 -4.02 -18.80 -7.49
CA GLY A 396 -4.87 -18.74 -8.67
C GLY A 396 -6.36 -18.76 -8.34
N VAL A 397 -7.17 -19.37 -9.22
CA VAL A 397 -8.61 -19.50 -9.03
C VAL A 397 -8.93 -20.89 -8.49
N HIS A 398 -9.57 -20.95 -7.33
CA HIS A 398 -10.09 -22.19 -6.76
C HIS A 398 -11.60 -22.29 -6.95
N VAL A 399 -12.13 -23.50 -7.07
CA VAL A 399 -13.57 -23.74 -7.12
C VAL A 399 -13.96 -24.65 -5.97
N LEU A 400 -14.96 -24.23 -5.20
CA LEU A 400 -15.55 -24.99 -4.10
C LEU A 400 -16.99 -25.38 -4.42
N ASN A 401 -17.47 -26.46 -3.79
CA ASN A 401 -18.86 -26.88 -3.89
C ASN A 401 -19.62 -26.67 -2.56
N ALA A 402 -20.58 -25.75 -2.55
CA ALA A 402 -21.41 -25.45 -1.38
C ALA A 402 -22.28 -26.63 -0.93
N ALA A 403 -22.70 -27.49 -1.86
CA ALA A 403 -23.50 -28.69 -1.54
C ALA A 403 -22.66 -29.83 -0.94
N ASP A 404 -21.34 -29.83 -1.14
CA ASP A 404 -20.39 -30.79 -0.56
C ASP A 404 -19.54 -30.14 0.55
N GLY A 405 -20.19 -29.37 1.42
CA GLY A 405 -19.54 -28.80 2.60
C GLY A 405 -18.38 -27.86 2.30
N TYR A 406 -18.43 -27.15 1.17
CA TYR A 406 -17.42 -26.17 0.73
C TYR A 406 -16.04 -26.80 0.41
N LYS A 407 -16.02 -28.07 0.03
CA LYS A 407 -14.78 -28.72 -0.43
C LYS A 407 -14.31 -28.17 -1.78
N LYS A 408 -12.99 -28.09 -1.94
CA LYS A 408 -12.34 -27.75 -3.20
C LYS A 408 -12.58 -28.85 -4.23
N THR A 409 -13.13 -28.47 -5.38
CA THR A 409 -13.36 -29.35 -6.53
C THR A 409 -12.32 -29.15 -7.62
N ALA A 410 -11.79 -27.93 -7.78
CA ALA A 410 -10.76 -27.62 -8.77
C ALA A 410 -9.87 -26.43 -8.37
N SER A 411 -8.71 -26.31 -9.02
CA SER A 411 -7.78 -25.18 -8.89
C SER A 411 -7.09 -24.90 -10.22
N PHE A 412 -6.98 -23.63 -10.58
CA PHE A 412 -6.43 -23.17 -11.86
C PHE A 412 -5.38 -22.09 -11.62
N PRO A 413 -4.14 -22.27 -12.09
CA PRO A 413 -3.11 -21.24 -11.97
C PRO A 413 -3.46 -20.03 -12.84
N THR A 414 -2.99 -18.86 -12.42
CA THR A 414 -3.17 -17.58 -13.11
C THR A 414 -1.82 -16.98 -13.49
N LYS A 415 -1.79 -16.06 -14.46
CA LYS A 415 -0.51 -15.44 -14.90
C LYS A 415 0.02 -14.40 -13.92
N GLY A 416 -0.85 -13.87 -13.07
CA GLY A 416 -0.51 -13.04 -11.90
C GLY A 416 -1.44 -13.40 -10.74
N PHE A 417 -1.46 -12.59 -9.68
CA PHE A 417 -2.33 -12.87 -8.53
C PHE A 417 -3.81 -12.73 -8.88
N ALA A 418 -4.61 -13.76 -8.59
CA ALA A 418 -6.06 -13.70 -8.72
C ALA A 418 -6.65 -12.86 -7.58
N VAL A 419 -7.02 -11.61 -7.89
CA VAL A 419 -7.44 -10.59 -6.91
C VAL A 419 -8.92 -10.24 -6.98
N ASP A 420 -9.62 -10.65 -8.04
CA ASP A 420 -11.08 -10.56 -8.13
C ASP A 420 -11.63 -11.61 -9.08
N VAL A 421 -12.88 -12.03 -8.87
CA VAL A 421 -13.58 -12.98 -9.73
C VAL A 421 -15.07 -12.68 -9.78
N LYS A 422 -15.66 -12.72 -10.98
CA LYS A 422 -17.11 -12.58 -11.21
C LYS A 422 -17.59 -13.65 -12.19
N VAL A 423 -18.87 -14.01 -12.09
CA VAL A 423 -19.48 -15.06 -12.93
C VAL A 423 -20.78 -14.54 -13.53
N SER A 424 -21.01 -14.82 -14.81
CA SER A 424 -22.27 -14.56 -15.50
C SER A 424 -22.54 -15.67 -16.51
N GLY A 425 -23.59 -16.45 -16.27
CA GLY A 425 -23.85 -17.65 -17.06
C GLY A 425 -22.72 -18.67 -16.86
N ASP A 426 -22.13 -19.11 -17.98
CA ASP A 426 -20.96 -19.98 -18.02
C ASP A 426 -19.63 -19.22 -18.10
N LEU A 427 -19.64 -17.88 -18.20
CA LEU A 427 -18.42 -17.08 -18.25
C LEU A 427 -17.95 -16.67 -16.85
N VAL A 428 -16.65 -16.80 -16.64
CA VAL A 428 -15.92 -16.45 -15.42
C VAL A 428 -14.87 -15.41 -15.79
N TYR A 429 -14.94 -14.27 -15.11
CA TYR A 429 -14.07 -13.12 -15.31
C TYR A 429 -13.13 -13.01 -14.13
N THR A 430 -11.83 -13.10 -14.36
CA THR A 430 -10.80 -13.06 -13.30
C THR A 430 -9.90 -11.85 -13.50
N ALA A 431 -9.76 -11.02 -12.47
CA ALA A 431 -8.71 -10.02 -12.40
C ALA A 431 -7.44 -10.68 -11.85
N GLU A 432 -6.39 -10.74 -12.68
CA GLU A 432 -5.14 -11.44 -12.38
C GLU A 432 -3.96 -10.49 -12.10
N SER A 433 -4.22 -9.28 -11.58
CA SER A 433 -3.19 -8.26 -11.35
C SER A 433 -2.42 -7.95 -12.65
N LYS A 434 -1.09 -8.10 -12.71
CA LYS A 434 -0.26 -8.01 -13.93
C LYS A 434 -0.70 -8.96 -15.05
N GLY A 435 -1.46 -10.01 -14.72
CA GLY A 435 -2.09 -10.91 -15.67
C GLY A 435 -3.23 -10.27 -16.48
N GLY A 436 -3.75 -9.11 -16.05
CA GLY A 436 -4.89 -8.44 -16.67
C GLY A 436 -6.22 -9.10 -16.34
N LEU A 437 -7.22 -8.91 -17.20
CA LEU A 437 -8.49 -9.61 -17.17
C LEU A 437 -8.38 -10.90 -18.00
N THR A 438 -8.67 -12.05 -17.40
CA THR A 438 -8.89 -13.31 -18.12
C THR A 438 -10.39 -13.63 -18.13
N ILE A 439 -10.92 -13.98 -19.30
CA ILE A 439 -12.30 -14.46 -19.48
C ILE A 439 -12.21 -15.94 -19.80
N SER A 440 -12.89 -16.76 -19.01
CA SER A 440 -12.90 -18.21 -19.16
C SER A 440 -14.33 -18.74 -19.20
N LYS A 441 -14.54 -19.86 -19.89
CA LYS A 441 -15.79 -20.61 -19.85
C LYS A 441 -15.69 -21.71 -18.79
N TRP A 442 -16.67 -21.81 -17.92
CA TRP A 442 -16.81 -22.90 -16.95
C TRP A 442 -17.62 -24.03 -17.59
N GLU A 443 -16.93 -25.13 -17.90
CA GLU A 443 -17.55 -26.28 -18.56
C GLU A 443 -16.86 -27.57 -18.10
N ASN A 444 -17.65 -28.62 -17.84
CA ASN A 444 -17.16 -29.94 -17.42
C ASN A 444 -16.20 -29.91 -16.21
N GLY A 445 -16.43 -29.01 -15.26
CA GLY A 445 -15.60 -28.88 -14.06
C GLY A 445 -14.25 -28.17 -14.29
N ALA A 446 -14.06 -27.51 -15.44
CA ALA A 446 -12.82 -26.83 -15.81
C ALA A 446 -13.07 -25.38 -16.25
N LEU A 447 -12.10 -24.51 -15.99
CA LEU A 447 -12.01 -23.18 -16.61
C LEU A 447 -11.25 -23.28 -17.93
N GLN A 448 -11.95 -23.01 -19.04
CA GLN A 448 -11.38 -22.95 -20.38
C GLN A 448 -11.15 -21.48 -20.77
N PRO A 449 -9.90 -20.98 -20.89
CA PRO A 449 -9.65 -19.60 -21.28
C PRO A 449 -10.26 -19.28 -22.65
N VAL A 450 -11.03 -18.19 -22.72
CA VAL A 450 -11.70 -17.71 -23.94
C VAL A 450 -10.99 -16.48 -24.50
N GLY A 451 -10.65 -15.52 -23.65
CA GLY A 451 -10.00 -14.28 -24.08
C GLY A 451 -9.34 -13.54 -22.93
N GLN A 452 -8.57 -12.51 -23.27
CA GLN A 452 -7.81 -11.74 -22.30
C GLN A 452 -7.69 -10.29 -22.71
N TYR A 453 -7.81 -9.40 -21.73
CA TYR A 453 -7.53 -7.98 -21.86
C TYR A 453 -6.41 -7.59 -20.89
N ARG A 454 -5.40 -6.84 -21.38
CA ARG A 454 -4.29 -6.35 -20.55
C ARG A 454 -4.06 -4.87 -20.81
N ASP A 455 -3.81 -4.13 -19.74
CA ASP A 455 -3.10 -2.86 -19.86
C ASP A 455 -1.59 -3.14 -19.84
N PRO A 456 -0.79 -2.52 -20.73
CA PRO A 456 0.64 -2.81 -20.83
C PRO A 456 1.46 -2.28 -19.65
N GLN A 457 0.92 -1.35 -18.85
CA GLN A 457 1.65 -0.70 -17.76
C GLN A 457 1.12 -1.10 -16.38
N TYR A 458 -0.19 -1.33 -16.27
CA TYR A 458 -0.86 -1.39 -14.98
C TYR A 458 -1.61 -2.71 -14.74
N PRO A 459 -1.63 -3.20 -13.48
CA PRO A 459 -2.38 -4.40 -13.13
C PRO A 459 -3.90 -4.17 -13.14
N VAL A 460 -4.69 -5.21 -13.41
CA VAL A 460 -6.15 -5.19 -13.23
C VAL A 460 -6.48 -5.72 -11.84
N LYS A 461 -7.21 -4.93 -11.03
CA LYS A 461 -7.44 -5.20 -9.60
C LYS A 461 -8.89 -5.52 -9.21
N GLN A 462 -9.84 -5.10 -10.03
CA GLN A 462 -11.26 -5.36 -9.81
C GLN A 462 -11.93 -5.58 -11.17
N VAL A 463 -12.93 -6.46 -11.22
CA VAL A 463 -13.83 -6.60 -12.36
C VAL A 463 -15.28 -6.49 -11.90
N VAL A 464 -16.07 -5.68 -12.61
CA VAL A 464 -17.52 -5.56 -12.42
C VAL A 464 -18.21 -5.88 -13.74
N ILE A 465 -19.17 -6.81 -13.70
CA ILE A 465 -20.03 -7.11 -14.85
C ILE A 465 -21.11 -6.04 -14.89
N ALA A 466 -20.96 -5.03 -15.76
CA ALA A 466 -21.96 -3.98 -15.91
C ALA A 466 -23.13 -4.41 -16.78
N VAL A 467 -22.82 -4.97 -17.95
CA VAL A 467 -23.82 -5.48 -18.88
C VAL A 467 -23.39 -6.89 -19.26
N PRO A 468 -24.07 -7.95 -18.74
CA PRO A 468 -23.75 -9.34 -19.07
C PRO A 468 -23.58 -9.56 -20.57
N GLY A 469 -22.44 -10.14 -20.95
CA GLY A 469 -22.12 -10.41 -22.36
C GLY A 469 -21.82 -9.18 -23.22
N LYS A 470 -21.70 -7.96 -22.66
CA LYS A 470 -21.36 -6.76 -23.43
C LYS A 470 -20.29 -5.89 -22.78
N TYR A 471 -20.47 -5.45 -21.54
CA TYR A 471 -19.51 -4.54 -20.88
C TYR A 471 -19.09 -5.01 -19.51
N VAL A 472 -17.78 -4.98 -19.27
CA VAL A 472 -17.18 -5.09 -17.94
C VAL A 472 -16.42 -3.81 -17.59
N LEU A 473 -16.47 -3.41 -16.33
CA LEU A 473 -15.67 -2.32 -15.79
C LEU A 473 -14.49 -2.90 -15.03
N LEU A 474 -13.33 -2.31 -15.22
CA LEU A 474 -12.08 -2.72 -14.60
C LEU A 474 -11.48 -1.57 -13.82
N HIS A 475 -11.03 -1.85 -12.61
CA HIS A 475 -10.06 -1.01 -11.91
C HIS A 475 -8.66 -1.40 -12.40
N VAL A 476 -7.94 -0.44 -12.98
CA VAL A 476 -6.62 -0.63 -13.59
C VAL A 476 -5.55 0.29 -12.98
N GLY A 477 -4.51 -0.31 -12.41
CA GLY A 477 -3.43 0.39 -11.72
C GLY A 477 -3.92 1.06 -10.44
N GLY A 478 -3.32 2.20 -10.09
CA GLY A 478 -3.72 2.95 -8.89
C GLY A 478 -4.76 4.04 -9.12
N VAL A 479 -5.16 4.33 -10.37
CA VAL A 479 -5.97 5.52 -10.69
C VAL A 479 -6.96 5.38 -11.85
N ASN A 480 -6.89 4.31 -12.65
CA ASN A 480 -7.64 4.23 -13.90
C ASN A 480 -8.85 3.32 -13.76
N ILE A 481 -9.91 3.66 -14.49
CA ILE A 481 -11.01 2.74 -14.78
C ILE A 481 -11.09 2.50 -16.28
N HIS A 482 -11.32 1.25 -16.68
CA HIS A 482 -11.52 0.88 -18.08
C HIS A 482 -12.90 0.23 -18.23
N VAL A 483 -13.64 0.59 -19.28
CA VAL A 483 -14.81 -0.17 -19.75
C VAL A 483 -14.38 -0.98 -20.96
N VAL A 484 -14.52 -2.29 -20.87
CA VAL A 484 -14.10 -3.24 -21.89
C VAL A 484 -15.35 -3.89 -22.50
N ASP A 485 -15.46 -3.81 -23.82
CA ASP A 485 -16.45 -4.53 -24.61
C ASP A 485 -16.05 -6.01 -24.68
N VAL A 486 -16.95 -6.88 -24.24
CA VAL A 486 -16.81 -8.34 -24.19
C VAL A 486 -17.91 -9.04 -24.99
N SER A 487 -18.53 -8.34 -25.94
CA SER A 487 -19.54 -8.92 -26.85
C SER A 487 -19.00 -10.10 -27.63
N ASP A 488 -17.71 -10.03 -28.03
CA ASP A 488 -16.90 -11.18 -28.39
C ASP A 488 -15.92 -11.45 -27.23
N PRO A 489 -16.20 -12.41 -26.33
CA PRO A 489 -15.34 -12.67 -25.17
C PRO A 489 -13.95 -13.19 -25.58
N SER A 490 -13.76 -13.65 -26.82
CA SER A 490 -12.44 -14.06 -27.33
C SER A 490 -11.56 -12.89 -27.72
N LYS A 491 -12.16 -11.70 -27.91
CA LYS A 491 -11.51 -10.47 -28.34
C LYS A 491 -12.04 -9.28 -27.55
N PRO A 492 -11.78 -9.22 -26.24
CA PRO A 492 -12.20 -8.08 -25.44
C PRO A 492 -11.51 -6.78 -25.91
N VAL A 493 -12.28 -5.71 -26.12
CA VAL A 493 -11.79 -4.43 -26.66
C VAL A 493 -12.04 -3.28 -25.69
N LEU A 494 -11.06 -2.40 -25.50
CA LEU A 494 -11.27 -1.18 -24.71
C LEU A 494 -12.30 -0.26 -25.39
N ALA A 495 -13.43 -0.03 -24.73
CA ALA A 495 -14.48 0.86 -25.20
C ALA A 495 -14.34 2.29 -24.65
N PHE A 496 -13.90 2.40 -23.39
CA PHE A 496 -13.73 3.68 -22.70
C PHE A 496 -12.67 3.54 -21.59
N LYS A 497 -11.95 4.62 -21.29
CA LYS A 497 -11.12 4.70 -20.09
C LYS A 497 -11.17 6.11 -19.51
N ASP A 498 -11.02 6.17 -18.20
CA ASP A 498 -10.95 7.43 -17.48
C ASP A 498 -10.00 7.33 -16.28
N LYS A 499 -9.55 8.49 -15.80
CA LYS A 499 -8.79 8.64 -14.56
C LYS A 499 -9.17 9.95 -13.89
N GLN A 500 -9.29 9.93 -12.58
CA GLN A 500 -9.65 11.10 -11.79
C GLN A 500 -8.60 11.38 -10.73
N LEU A 501 -8.77 12.48 -9.99
CA LEU A 501 -7.81 12.88 -8.98
C LEU A 501 -7.92 11.97 -7.74
N GLY A 502 -6.79 11.37 -7.38
CA GLY A 502 -6.66 10.51 -6.22
C GLY A 502 -6.32 9.07 -6.60
N LEU A 503 -6.12 8.26 -5.58
CA LEU A 503 -5.84 6.83 -5.71
C LEU A 503 -7.10 5.98 -5.51
N LEU A 504 -7.06 4.80 -6.11
CA LEU A 504 -7.94 3.67 -5.92
C LEU A 504 -7.20 2.66 -5.02
N TYR A 505 -7.82 2.27 -3.89
CA TYR A 505 -7.24 1.42 -2.85
C TYR A 505 -7.86 0.01 -2.75
N GLY A 506 -8.42 -0.52 -3.84
CA GLY A 506 -9.08 -1.85 -3.90
C GLY A 506 -10.44 -1.85 -4.63
N TYR A 507 -11.52 -2.15 -3.92
CA TYR A 507 -12.87 -2.19 -4.51
C TYR A 507 -13.47 -0.77 -4.58
N GLN A 508 -13.27 -0.06 -5.68
CA GLN A 508 -13.73 1.32 -5.91
C GLN A 508 -14.82 1.47 -6.97
N ILE A 509 -15.22 0.36 -7.59
CA ILE A 509 -16.33 0.31 -8.53
C ILE A 509 -17.48 -0.41 -7.81
N ALA A 510 -18.65 0.21 -7.74
CA ALA A 510 -19.83 -0.45 -7.20
C ALA A 510 -20.24 -1.63 -8.11
N ASP A 511 -20.63 -2.76 -7.53
CA ASP A 511 -21.09 -3.91 -8.31
C ASP A 511 -22.43 -3.60 -9.00
N GLY A 512 -22.52 -3.87 -10.31
CA GLY A 512 -23.72 -3.69 -11.13
C GLY A 512 -23.86 -2.27 -11.71
N LEU A 513 -25.11 -1.91 -12.06
CA LEU A 513 -25.49 -0.58 -12.57
C LEU A 513 -26.75 -0.10 -11.85
N PHE A 514 -26.79 1.20 -11.52
CA PHE A 514 -28.03 1.85 -11.11
C PHE A 514 -28.95 2.03 -12.33
N GLU A 515 -30.20 1.61 -12.20
CA GLU A 515 -31.22 1.66 -13.26
C GLU A 515 -30.76 1.03 -14.60
N ASN A 516 -29.94 -0.02 -14.54
CA ASN A 516 -29.35 -0.69 -15.72
C ASN A 516 -28.57 0.25 -16.66
N ARG A 517 -28.11 1.41 -16.14
CA ARG A 517 -27.48 2.45 -16.95
C ARG A 517 -26.24 3.06 -16.33
N TRP A 518 -26.29 3.40 -15.05
CA TRP A 518 -25.27 4.24 -14.44
C TRP A 518 -24.30 3.41 -13.59
N ALA A 519 -23.02 3.46 -13.93
CA ALA A 519 -21.97 2.94 -13.06
C ALA A 519 -21.53 4.01 -12.06
N LEU A 520 -21.13 3.57 -10.87
CA LEU A 520 -20.62 4.42 -9.80
C LEU A 520 -19.19 3.98 -9.44
N CYS A 521 -18.23 4.87 -9.65
CA CYS A 521 -16.83 4.71 -9.29
C CYS A 521 -16.43 5.78 -8.29
N PHE A 522 -15.37 5.56 -7.49
CA PHE A 522 -14.92 6.59 -6.56
C PHE A 522 -13.40 6.65 -6.35
N TRP A 523 -12.89 7.87 -6.22
CA TRP A 523 -11.49 8.16 -5.94
C TRP A 523 -11.37 8.86 -4.59
N HIS A 524 -10.29 8.56 -3.86
CA HIS A 524 -10.17 9.06 -2.49
C HIS A 524 -10.11 10.60 -2.38
N VAL A 525 -9.73 11.32 -3.45
CA VAL A 525 -9.64 12.80 -3.45
C VAL A 525 -10.84 13.43 -4.13
N SER A 526 -11.17 13.05 -5.37
CA SER A 526 -12.24 13.68 -6.15
C SER A 526 -13.65 13.19 -5.83
N GLY A 527 -13.78 12.10 -5.07
CA GLY A 527 -15.04 11.59 -4.57
C GLY A 527 -15.73 10.62 -5.53
N LEU A 528 -17.06 10.73 -5.65
CA LEU A 528 -17.89 9.81 -6.44
C LEU A 528 -18.03 10.30 -7.87
N HIS A 529 -17.98 9.38 -8.83
CA HIS A 529 -18.08 9.65 -10.26
C HIS A 529 -19.07 8.68 -10.92
N TRP A 530 -19.96 9.23 -11.73
CA TRP A 530 -20.97 8.48 -12.48
C TRP A 530 -20.56 8.34 -13.94
N TYR A 531 -20.93 7.21 -14.54
CA TYR A 531 -20.71 6.93 -15.96
C TYR A 531 -21.97 6.37 -16.58
N ASP A 532 -22.35 6.91 -17.74
CA ASP A 532 -23.43 6.37 -18.57
C ASP A 532 -22.87 5.19 -19.36
N ILE A 533 -23.37 3.98 -19.10
CA ILE A 533 -22.88 2.76 -19.75
C ILE A 533 -23.78 2.34 -20.92
N THR A 534 -25.09 2.57 -20.83
CA THR A 534 -26.07 2.02 -21.78
C THR A 534 -26.94 3.07 -22.48
N GLY A 535 -26.87 4.35 -22.09
CA GLY A 535 -27.71 5.41 -22.62
C GLY A 535 -27.37 5.89 -24.04
N GLY A 536 -26.25 5.44 -24.61
CA GLY A 536 -25.81 5.84 -25.95
C GLY A 536 -25.02 4.76 -26.67
N ALA A 537 -24.36 5.14 -27.77
CA ALA A 537 -23.58 4.21 -28.60
C ALA A 537 -22.30 3.69 -27.92
N LYS A 538 -21.78 4.42 -26.93
CA LYS A 538 -20.58 4.07 -26.16
C LYS A 538 -20.64 4.61 -24.72
N PRO A 539 -19.91 4.03 -23.78
CA PRO A 539 -19.81 4.55 -22.42
C PRO A 539 -19.22 5.97 -22.37
N VAL A 540 -19.73 6.81 -21.47
CA VAL A 540 -19.27 8.20 -21.27
C VAL A 540 -19.29 8.60 -19.80
N TYR A 541 -18.45 9.57 -19.43
CA TYR A 541 -18.51 10.20 -18.12
C TYR A 541 -19.79 11.03 -17.96
N ALA A 542 -20.43 10.93 -16.79
CA ALA A 542 -21.74 11.52 -16.52
C ALA A 542 -21.77 12.50 -15.32
N GLY A 543 -20.62 12.80 -14.72
CA GLY A 543 -20.50 13.80 -13.65
C GLY A 543 -19.99 13.22 -12.34
N ASN A 544 -19.81 14.10 -11.35
CA ASN A 544 -19.26 13.73 -10.04
C ASN A 544 -19.93 14.47 -8.89
N MET A 545 -19.72 13.92 -7.70
CA MET A 545 -20.00 14.52 -6.41
C MET A 545 -18.72 14.50 -5.57
N ALA A 546 -18.33 15.66 -5.04
CA ALA A 546 -17.05 15.87 -4.36
C ALA A 546 -16.98 15.31 -2.91
N LEU A 547 -17.63 14.15 -2.67
CA LEU A 547 -17.61 13.47 -1.38
C LEU A 547 -16.28 12.72 -1.20
N ARG A 548 -15.35 13.28 -0.42
CA ARG A 548 -14.05 12.65 -0.14
C ARG A 548 -14.25 11.30 0.58
N MET A 549 -13.67 10.24 0.03
CA MET A 549 -13.82 8.87 0.51
C MET A 549 -12.58 8.37 1.26
N ASN A 550 -12.76 7.59 2.32
CA ASN A 550 -11.70 6.81 2.94
C ASN A 550 -11.36 5.57 2.07
N PRO A 551 -10.11 5.08 2.04
CA PRO A 551 -9.75 3.82 1.38
C PRO A 551 -10.70 2.62 1.64
N ALA A 552 -11.19 2.49 2.89
CA ALA A 552 -12.06 1.40 3.31
C ALA A 552 -13.51 1.55 2.84
N ASP A 553 -13.98 2.79 2.61
CA ASP A 553 -15.36 3.10 2.24
C ASP A 553 -15.78 2.45 0.92
N GLY A 554 -17.08 2.23 0.71
CA GLY A 554 -17.62 1.60 -0.50
C GLY A 554 -19.03 2.05 -0.83
N ALA A 555 -19.57 1.48 -1.91
CA ALA A 555 -20.90 1.80 -2.40
C ALA A 555 -21.64 0.52 -2.82
N PHE A 556 -22.96 0.52 -2.62
CA PHE A 556 -23.87 -0.55 -3.03
C PHE A 556 -25.17 0.06 -3.54
N PHE A 557 -25.67 -0.42 -4.68
CA PHE A 557 -26.93 0.07 -5.24
C PHE A 557 -28.13 -0.44 -4.45
N ILE A 558 -29.06 0.46 -4.15
CA ILE A 558 -30.34 0.16 -3.51
C ILE A 558 -31.47 0.75 -4.36
N GLU A 559 -32.72 0.50 -3.97
CA GLU A 559 -33.85 1.17 -4.60
C GLU A 559 -33.72 2.70 -4.44
N GLY A 560 -33.81 3.43 -5.55
CA GLY A 560 -33.76 4.89 -5.56
C GLY A 560 -32.38 5.53 -5.35
N GLY A 561 -31.28 4.78 -5.34
CA GLY A 561 -29.93 5.34 -5.36
C GLY A 561 -28.80 4.35 -5.03
N ALA A 562 -27.73 4.87 -4.44
CA ALA A 562 -26.64 4.08 -3.88
C ALA A 562 -26.44 4.41 -2.40
N LEU A 563 -26.28 3.36 -1.58
CA LEU A 563 -25.78 3.49 -0.22
C LEU A 563 -24.26 3.58 -0.26
N VAL A 564 -23.71 4.67 0.27
CA VAL A 564 -22.27 4.95 0.29
C VAL A 564 -21.80 5.08 1.72
N THR A 565 -20.97 4.14 2.18
CA THR A 565 -20.37 4.23 3.51
C THR A 565 -19.34 5.36 3.51
N SER A 566 -19.40 6.26 4.48
CA SER A 566 -18.36 7.25 4.70
C SER A 566 -18.54 7.96 6.03
N LYS A 567 -17.45 8.56 6.52
CA LYS A 567 -17.43 9.36 7.76
C LYS A 567 -18.04 8.62 8.97
N GLY A 568 -17.84 7.31 9.10
CA GLY A 568 -18.36 6.52 10.23
C GLY A 568 -19.87 6.19 10.17
N GLY A 569 -20.48 6.30 8.99
CA GLY A 569 -21.88 5.99 8.72
C GLY A 569 -22.10 5.68 7.23
N TYR A 570 -23.29 5.95 6.72
CA TYR A 570 -23.55 5.98 5.28
C TYR A 570 -24.43 7.15 4.85
N PHE A 571 -24.37 7.43 3.55
CA PHE A 571 -25.20 8.37 2.83
C PHE A 571 -26.00 7.64 1.76
N ILE A 572 -27.17 8.15 1.40
CA ILE A 572 -27.88 7.72 0.19
C ILE A 572 -27.65 8.79 -0.88
N VAL A 573 -27.08 8.38 -2.01
CA VAL A 573 -26.71 9.27 -3.11
C VAL A 573 -27.42 8.84 -4.40
N ARG A 574 -27.78 9.80 -5.24
CA ARG A 574 -28.47 9.57 -6.50
C ARG A 574 -27.65 10.08 -7.67
N HIS A 575 -27.93 9.52 -8.85
CA HIS A 575 -27.41 10.09 -10.08
C HIS A 575 -27.97 11.52 -10.26
N GLY A 576 -27.09 12.48 -10.56
CA GLY A 576 -27.43 13.91 -10.67
C GLY A 576 -27.16 14.72 -9.39
N ASP A 577 -26.90 14.07 -8.25
CA ASP A 577 -26.44 14.77 -7.05
C ASP A 577 -25.04 15.35 -7.29
N THR A 578 -24.88 16.65 -7.03
CA THR A 578 -23.62 17.38 -7.24
C THR A 578 -23.05 17.97 -5.95
N LYS A 579 -23.84 17.98 -4.88
CA LYS A 579 -23.47 18.51 -3.56
C LYS A 579 -23.28 17.36 -2.59
N ASP A 580 -22.42 17.56 -1.60
CA ASP A 580 -22.30 16.63 -0.49
C ASP A 580 -23.68 16.38 0.15
N PRO A 581 -24.04 15.12 0.43
CA PRO A 581 -25.32 14.78 1.04
C PRO A 581 -25.45 15.35 2.46
N ASP A 582 -26.59 15.96 2.75
CA ASP A 582 -26.85 16.65 4.02
C ASP A 582 -27.02 15.68 5.21
N THR A 583 -27.59 14.51 4.96
CA THR A 583 -27.96 13.55 6.02
C THR A 583 -27.05 12.34 6.02
N ARG A 584 -26.27 12.18 7.10
CA ARG A 584 -25.49 10.97 7.39
C ARG A 584 -26.27 10.05 8.33
N TYR A 585 -26.54 8.83 7.89
CA TYR A 585 -27.15 7.78 8.70
C TYR A 585 -26.07 6.98 9.43
N SER A 586 -26.24 6.75 10.73
CA SER A 586 -25.22 6.11 11.56
C SER A 586 -25.82 5.51 12.82
N VAL A 587 -25.08 4.62 13.47
CA VAL A 587 -25.43 4.09 14.79
C VAL A 587 -24.72 4.92 15.86
N PRO A 588 -25.43 5.58 16.79
CA PRO A 588 -24.80 6.40 17.83
C PRO A 588 -23.73 5.64 18.62
N GLY A 589 -22.53 6.22 18.72
CA GLY A 589 -21.40 5.64 19.45
C GLY A 589 -20.74 4.42 18.79
N GLN A 590 -21.20 3.99 17.61
CA GLN A 590 -20.69 2.79 16.92
C GLN A 590 -20.38 3.12 15.46
N PRO A 591 -19.29 3.87 15.19
CA PRO A 591 -18.91 4.22 13.83
C PRO A 591 -18.48 2.98 13.05
N PHE A 592 -18.78 2.98 11.76
CA PHE A 592 -18.36 1.93 10.83
C PHE A 592 -17.87 2.53 9.52
N SER A 593 -16.92 1.85 8.89
CA SER A 593 -16.44 2.07 7.52
C SER A 593 -16.22 0.70 6.89
N GLY A 594 -16.12 0.63 5.57
CA GLY A 594 -15.98 -0.64 4.86
C GLY A 594 -16.90 -0.74 3.64
N LYS A 595 -16.75 -1.83 2.90
CA LYS A 595 -17.52 -2.09 1.68
C LYS A 595 -18.92 -2.62 2.05
N PRO A 596 -20.01 -1.94 1.64
CA PRO A 596 -21.36 -2.34 1.98
C PRO A 596 -21.90 -3.44 1.06
N VAL A 597 -22.73 -4.32 1.60
CA VAL A 597 -23.57 -5.29 0.87
C VAL A 597 -24.93 -5.35 1.55
N VAL A 598 -26.00 -5.12 0.80
CA VAL A 598 -27.38 -5.22 1.30
C VAL A 598 -27.99 -6.55 0.90
N SER A 599 -28.64 -7.24 1.84
CA SER A 599 -29.40 -8.47 1.60
C SER A 599 -30.68 -8.45 2.43
N GLY A 600 -31.82 -8.19 1.77
CA GLY A 600 -33.07 -7.91 2.49
C GLY A 600 -32.90 -6.69 3.40
N ASN A 601 -33.19 -6.87 4.69
CA ASN A 601 -33.05 -5.81 5.70
C ASN A 601 -31.65 -5.80 6.36
N ASP A 602 -30.75 -6.69 5.99
CA ASP A 602 -29.40 -6.72 6.53
C ASP A 602 -28.44 -5.89 5.66
N LEU A 603 -27.68 -5.02 6.31
CA LEU A 603 -26.51 -4.35 5.75
C LEU A 603 -25.25 -4.95 6.37
N TYR A 604 -24.43 -5.57 5.53
CA TYR A 604 -23.09 -6.03 5.90
C TYR A 604 -22.05 -5.01 5.47
N ILE A 605 -21.09 -4.69 6.34
CA ILE A 605 -20.03 -3.72 6.06
C ILE A 605 -18.70 -4.37 6.36
N SER A 606 -17.88 -4.52 5.33
CA SER A 606 -16.59 -5.23 5.42
C SER A 606 -15.44 -4.23 5.48
N ASP A 607 -14.84 -4.09 6.65
CA ASP A 607 -13.65 -3.28 6.85
C ASP A 607 -12.39 -4.14 6.73
N ARG A 608 -11.81 -4.10 5.53
CA ARG A 608 -10.60 -4.85 5.22
C ARG A 608 -9.37 -4.37 6.01
N THR A 609 -9.34 -3.08 6.36
CA THR A 609 -8.22 -2.43 7.07
C THR A 609 -8.21 -2.86 8.54
N LEU A 610 -9.39 -2.87 9.18
CA LEU A 610 -9.53 -3.21 10.60
C LEU A 610 -9.77 -4.69 10.86
N GLY A 611 -9.99 -5.51 9.83
CA GLY A 611 -10.31 -6.93 10.03
C GLY A 611 -11.72 -7.14 10.59
N LYS A 612 -12.70 -6.32 10.18
CA LYS A 612 -14.05 -6.34 10.76
C LYS A 612 -15.14 -6.55 9.72
N VAL A 613 -16.19 -7.26 10.10
CA VAL A 613 -17.46 -7.29 9.38
C VAL A 613 -18.57 -6.88 10.33
N CYS A 614 -19.22 -5.75 10.07
CA CYS A 614 -20.39 -5.30 10.81
C CYS A 614 -21.66 -5.78 10.12
N ARG A 615 -22.66 -6.19 10.90
CA ARG A 615 -24.02 -6.46 10.42
C ARG A 615 -24.98 -5.49 11.09
N LEU A 616 -25.78 -4.81 10.28
CA LEU A 616 -26.77 -3.84 10.71
C LEU A 616 -28.16 -4.22 10.19
N ASP A 617 -29.18 -3.92 10.99
CA ASP A 617 -30.58 -3.87 10.56
C ASP A 617 -30.84 -2.50 9.93
N ILE A 618 -31.30 -2.51 8.68
CA ILE A 618 -31.68 -1.34 7.90
C ILE A 618 -33.12 -1.42 7.38
N SER A 619 -34.00 -2.13 8.10
CA SER A 619 -35.44 -2.13 7.84
C SER A 619 -36.03 -0.71 7.81
N ASP A 620 -35.43 0.21 8.56
CA ASP A 620 -35.54 1.65 8.38
C ASP A 620 -34.16 2.20 8.00
N LEU A 621 -33.99 2.61 6.74
CA LEU A 621 -32.75 3.18 6.21
C LEU A 621 -32.33 4.47 6.91
N GLU A 622 -33.23 5.17 7.61
CA GLU A 622 -32.91 6.38 8.34
C GLU A 622 -32.48 6.09 9.80
N LYS A 623 -32.79 4.88 10.29
CA LYS A 623 -32.51 4.44 11.67
C LYS A 623 -31.79 3.09 11.69
N PRO A 624 -30.57 3.00 11.13
CA PRO A 624 -29.81 1.76 11.16
C PRO A 624 -29.52 1.35 12.60
N ARG A 625 -29.50 0.04 12.85
CA ARG A 625 -29.19 -0.53 14.18
C ARG A 625 -28.11 -1.60 14.04
N MET A 626 -27.03 -1.47 14.81
CA MET A 626 -26.00 -2.51 14.86
C MET A 626 -26.58 -3.80 15.44
N ILE A 627 -26.39 -4.91 14.73
CA ILE A 627 -26.73 -6.26 15.20
C ILE A 627 -25.48 -6.89 15.82
N GLU A 628 -24.37 -6.91 15.09
CA GLU A 628 -23.11 -7.47 15.56
C GLU A 628 -21.89 -6.91 14.81
N THR A 629 -20.72 -7.07 15.43
CA THR A 629 -19.42 -6.86 14.80
C THR A 629 -18.60 -8.14 14.94
N ILE A 630 -18.17 -8.68 13.80
CA ILE A 630 -17.32 -9.87 13.72
C ILE A 630 -15.88 -9.38 13.54
N GLU A 631 -15.01 -9.70 14.49
CA GLU A 631 -13.57 -9.46 14.36
C GLU A 631 -12.89 -10.69 13.77
N LEU A 632 -11.99 -10.44 12.81
CA LEU A 632 -11.30 -11.45 12.02
C LEU A 632 -9.79 -11.24 12.14
N GLU A 633 -9.04 -12.35 12.15
CA GLU A 633 -7.59 -12.29 12.09
C GLU A 633 -7.12 -11.76 10.74
N GLY A 634 -7.81 -12.14 9.65
CA GLY A 634 -7.50 -11.75 8.29
C GLY A 634 -8.09 -10.40 7.85
N ASN A 635 -8.14 -10.21 6.53
CA ASN A 635 -8.56 -8.98 5.88
C ASN A 635 -9.83 -9.24 5.06
N PRO A 636 -11.04 -8.95 5.59
CA PRO A 636 -12.28 -9.27 4.89
C PRO A 636 -12.44 -8.45 3.61
N GLY A 637 -12.64 -9.14 2.49
CA GLY A 637 -13.12 -8.58 1.24
C GLY A 637 -14.63 -8.33 1.26
N ILE A 638 -15.22 -8.05 0.09
CA ILE A 638 -16.68 -7.90 -0.03
C ILE A 638 -17.35 -9.24 0.31
N VAL A 639 -18.26 -9.22 1.28
CA VAL A 639 -19.01 -10.42 1.67
C VAL A 639 -20.04 -10.82 0.63
N LEU A 640 -20.47 -12.08 0.69
CA LEU A 640 -21.55 -12.61 -0.13
C LEU A 640 -22.60 -13.24 0.80
N VAL A 641 -23.86 -13.09 0.43
CA VAL A 641 -24.95 -13.86 1.04
C VAL A 641 -25.44 -14.87 0.01
N HIS A 642 -25.28 -16.15 0.31
CA HIS A 642 -25.68 -17.23 -0.60
C HIS A 642 -26.44 -18.31 0.17
N LYS A 643 -27.67 -18.61 -0.27
CA LYS A 643 -28.57 -19.59 0.36
C LYS A 643 -28.69 -19.40 1.89
N GLY A 644 -28.83 -18.14 2.32
CA GLY A 644 -28.95 -17.75 3.72
C GLY A 644 -27.66 -17.80 4.54
N LYS A 645 -26.51 -18.10 3.92
CA LYS A 645 -25.21 -18.14 4.60
C LYS A 645 -24.34 -16.96 4.19
N LEU A 646 -23.67 -16.37 5.18
CA LEU A 646 -22.66 -15.35 4.99
C LEU A 646 -21.33 -16.01 4.61
N ILE A 647 -20.77 -15.59 3.49
CA ILE A 647 -19.46 -16.02 2.98
C ILE A 647 -18.53 -14.80 3.00
N ILE A 648 -17.37 -14.94 3.62
CA ILE A 648 -16.41 -13.87 3.85
C ILE A 648 -15.05 -14.29 3.24
N PRO A 649 -14.66 -13.72 2.09
CA PRO A 649 -13.26 -13.71 1.65
C PRO A 649 -12.41 -13.00 2.71
N ALA A 650 -11.44 -13.64 3.35
CA ALA A 650 -10.73 -13.07 4.51
C ALA A 650 -9.19 -13.09 4.37
N GLY A 651 -8.67 -12.90 3.15
CA GLY A 651 -7.24 -12.86 2.89
C GLY A 651 -6.57 -14.19 3.28
N TYR A 652 -5.46 -14.13 4.01
CA TYR A 652 -4.72 -15.32 4.49
C TYR A 652 -5.44 -16.12 5.60
N GLN A 653 -6.56 -15.62 6.12
CA GLN A 653 -7.44 -16.44 6.96
C GLN A 653 -8.24 -17.44 6.12
N GLY A 654 -8.42 -17.18 4.82
CA GLY A 654 -9.12 -18.05 3.87
C GLY A 654 -10.53 -17.56 3.53
N LEU A 655 -11.35 -18.46 2.99
CA LEU A 655 -12.78 -18.26 2.79
C LEU A 655 -13.53 -18.77 4.01
N LEU A 656 -14.19 -17.87 4.74
CA LEU A 656 -14.99 -18.20 5.91
C LEU A 656 -16.45 -18.31 5.52
N VAL A 657 -17.11 -19.39 5.94
CA VAL A 657 -18.55 -19.57 5.73
C VAL A 657 -19.24 -19.77 7.06
N MET A 658 -20.24 -18.94 7.35
CA MET A 658 -20.99 -19.02 8.60
C MET A 658 -21.77 -20.35 8.69
N LYS A 659 -21.65 -21.04 9.83
CA LYS A 659 -22.24 -22.36 10.05
C LYS A 659 -23.75 -22.32 10.21
#